data_AF-A0A955CEM3-F1
#
_entry.id   AF-A0A955CEM3-F1
#
_cell.length_a   1.000
_cell.length_b   1.000
_cell.length_c   1.000
_cell.angle_alpha   90.00
_cell.angle_beta   90.00
_cell.angle_gamma   90.00
#
_symmetry.space_group_name_H-M   'P 1'
#
loop_
_entity.id
_entity.type
_entity.pdbx_description
1 polymer ?
#
loop_
_entity_poly.entity_id
_entity_poly.type
_entity_poly.pdbx_seq_one_letter_code
_entity_poly.pdbx_strand_id
1 'polypeptide(L)'
;DAVAFHWYGVSNPNDPVGAANSFLNRVASYHNQYNKPVFITEFALHDWGGAYSDAEMIEANRIFLDVVVPELEQRDYVLGYSWYHWFSDAPLYSGSPAAPTEMGRRYAGAVMPGDVENLGGQDFGEHVAYLAGGEATVNGSAPALRYMTALANTSVVSGNADWGFQRGDALRIQPGAVLRKRGVNQLSLVGGTFANYGTFEANEGDVVVYSTMFGDGDVAVRGGTMRLIGNGSIAAATQIDVARGGMLDGSGLFAPMEVRSGHTMRVTEQGVYQGNLTGADGSVVEGDGTLRGNVLMRSGAVLRVGDAGIVRQSAAQLIDAFQTYDVGKLRDGVADGVWTGVFDGTDNAEIISSGRNRALQFYGTGDAWRGAYADLQNSYDQDQSLADGESATYFFRVQRQGNQTIDGIFGLTDQATIGTSTPWQELSITLSLFQGTGAGDTTALRGFDASSGSDVVVRDGIAQNEWVNVWLLVDNAAKTYQIATSTGLNDGVVFPNVFEFGRSGAARADLTTFAGAEFRANSNVANAAVRIDDLYRMAPNTLAHPTTLTSDPMGQTLLVEGDLSIQANGQIQFDLLTPEVHDRLIVTGELRAGGALVVALDPESAPIVGDAFDIFNFDSVLGDFDQYDLPALQAGMAWNLTGLLQTGVLEVVVDVDLDDDGDVDGDDFLQIQAGDASLISAWESLFGARLATPAG
;
A
#
# COMPACT_ATOMS: atom_id res chain seq x y z
N ASP A 1 -55.10 -3.51 -0.89
CA ASP A 1 -53.93 -4.26 -1.35
C ASP A 1 -52.85 -4.30 -0.28
N ALA A 2 -52.45 -3.15 0.28
CA ALA A 2 -51.57 -3.08 1.44
C ALA A 2 -52.03 -1.99 2.43
N VAL A 3 -51.40 -1.93 3.60
CA VAL A 3 -51.46 -0.79 4.54
C VAL A 3 -50.17 0.01 4.40
N ALA A 4 -50.28 1.25 3.90
CA ALA A 4 -49.16 2.17 3.84
C ALA A 4 -49.12 3.05 5.09
N PHE A 5 -47.96 3.28 5.69
CA PHE A 5 -47.82 4.19 6.83
C PHE A 5 -46.45 4.86 6.89
N HIS A 6 -46.39 5.96 7.63
CA HIS A 6 -45.17 6.71 7.93
C HIS A 6 -44.82 6.55 9.41
N TRP A 7 -43.55 6.57 9.75
CA TRP A 7 -43.12 6.52 11.15
C TRP A 7 -41.90 7.39 11.40
N TYR A 8 -42.02 8.28 12.38
CA TYR A 8 -40.91 9.12 12.81
C TYR A 8 -40.71 8.90 14.31
N GLY A 9 -39.57 8.29 14.66
CA GLY A 9 -39.27 7.86 16.03
C GLY A 9 -39.04 9.01 16.99
N VAL A 10 -39.22 8.76 18.28
CA VAL A 10 -38.95 9.75 19.33
C VAL A 10 -37.46 10.07 19.34
N SER A 11 -37.16 11.37 19.39
CA SER A 11 -35.91 12.05 19.08
C SER A 11 -34.73 11.83 20.04
N ASN A 12 -34.66 10.71 20.76
CA ASN A 12 -33.60 10.47 21.72
C ASN A 12 -32.49 9.58 21.12
N PRO A 13 -31.29 10.12 20.82
CA PRO A 13 -30.18 9.36 20.26
C PRO A 13 -29.54 8.38 21.26
N ASN A 14 -29.95 8.40 22.54
CA ASN A 14 -29.38 7.52 23.57
C ASN A 14 -29.94 6.08 23.56
N ASP A 15 -30.99 5.79 22.78
CA ASP A 15 -31.56 4.43 22.66
C ASP A 15 -32.07 4.10 21.24
N PRO A 16 -31.19 4.11 20.22
CA PRO A 16 -31.55 3.85 18.83
C PRO A 16 -32.06 2.42 18.60
N VAL A 17 -31.54 1.43 19.35
CA VAL A 17 -31.98 0.04 19.30
C VAL A 17 -33.39 -0.13 19.87
N GLY A 18 -33.71 0.54 21.00
CA GLY A 18 -35.07 0.58 21.53
C GLY A 18 -36.05 1.22 20.55
N ALA A 19 -35.63 2.29 19.87
CA ALA A 19 -36.43 2.93 18.84
C ALA A 19 -36.69 1.99 17.63
N ALA A 20 -35.67 1.24 17.18
CA ALA A 20 -35.79 0.24 16.14
C ALA A 20 -36.81 -0.85 16.51
N ASN A 21 -36.72 -1.40 17.71
CA ASN A 21 -37.67 -2.39 18.22
C ASN A 21 -39.11 -1.84 18.29
N SER A 22 -39.27 -0.58 18.71
CA SER A 22 -40.57 0.10 18.73
C SER A 22 -41.17 0.24 17.32
N PHE A 23 -40.35 0.61 16.34
CA PHE A 23 -40.74 0.68 14.94
C PHE A 23 -41.17 -0.70 14.40
N LEU A 24 -40.36 -1.75 14.60
CA LEU A 24 -40.66 -3.10 14.12
C LEU A 24 -41.94 -3.67 14.76
N ASN A 25 -42.18 -3.39 16.04
CA ASN A 25 -43.44 -3.73 16.71
C ASN A 25 -44.65 -3.01 16.08
N ARG A 26 -44.47 -1.77 15.62
CA ARG A 26 -45.52 -1.03 14.92
C ARG A 26 -45.81 -1.64 13.54
N VAL A 27 -44.77 -2.03 12.79
CA VAL A 27 -44.90 -2.75 11.51
C VAL A 27 -45.75 -4.01 11.70
N ALA A 28 -45.40 -4.85 12.68
CA ALA A 28 -46.16 -6.07 13.00
C ALA A 28 -47.60 -5.77 13.46
N SER A 29 -47.78 -4.73 14.28
CA SER A 29 -49.11 -4.32 14.76
C SER A 29 -50.06 -3.96 13.62
N TYR A 30 -49.59 -3.24 12.60
CA TYR A 30 -50.44 -2.90 11.45
C TYR A 30 -50.79 -4.11 10.59
N HIS A 31 -49.84 -5.01 10.37
CA HIS A 31 -50.14 -6.27 9.69
C HIS A 31 -51.22 -7.06 10.45
N ASN A 32 -51.04 -7.25 11.76
CA ASN A 32 -51.94 -8.02 12.62
C ASN A 32 -53.34 -7.39 12.73
N GLN A 33 -53.42 -6.06 12.83
CA GLN A 33 -54.70 -5.36 12.99
C GLN A 33 -55.55 -5.42 11.71
N TYR A 34 -54.93 -5.30 10.55
CA TYR A 34 -55.64 -5.16 9.28
C TYR A 34 -55.63 -6.42 8.41
N ASN A 35 -54.84 -7.43 8.79
CA ASN A 35 -54.62 -8.67 8.05
C ASN A 35 -54.30 -8.41 6.57
N LYS A 36 -53.38 -7.47 6.34
CA LYS A 36 -52.93 -7.02 5.01
C LYS A 36 -51.41 -6.87 5.02
N PRO A 37 -50.73 -7.05 3.88
CA PRO A 37 -49.33 -6.65 3.73
C PRO A 37 -49.13 -5.17 4.04
N VAL A 38 -47.89 -4.79 4.34
CA VAL A 38 -47.52 -3.47 4.82
C VAL A 38 -46.50 -2.82 3.90
N PHE A 39 -46.64 -1.51 3.68
CA PHE A 39 -45.68 -0.70 2.93
C PHE A 39 -45.26 0.50 3.80
N ILE A 40 -43.98 0.56 4.22
CA ILE A 40 -43.48 1.70 4.98
C ILE A 40 -43.05 2.79 3.99
N THR A 41 -43.85 3.82 3.83
CA THR A 41 -43.62 4.82 2.76
C THR A 41 -42.67 5.94 3.18
N GLU A 42 -42.52 6.17 4.48
CA GLU A 42 -41.52 7.07 5.06
C GLU A 42 -41.12 6.59 6.46
N PHE A 43 -39.84 6.58 6.79
CA PHE A 43 -39.38 6.41 8.16
C PHE A 43 -37.99 7.02 8.42
N ALA A 44 -37.79 7.54 9.64
CA ALA A 44 -36.52 8.01 10.19
C ALA A 44 -36.63 8.25 11.71
N LEU A 45 -35.52 8.33 12.44
CA LEU A 45 -35.46 9.10 13.69
C LEU A 45 -35.26 10.58 13.32
N HIS A 46 -35.99 11.48 13.96
CA HIS A 46 -35.86 12.91 13.70
C HIS A 46 -36.06 13.70 14.98
N ASP A 47 -35.21 14.69 15.21
CA ASP A 47 -35.34 15.59 16.35
C ASP A 47 -36.20 16.82 16.09
N TRP A 48 -37.52 16.63 16.24
CA TRP A 48 -38.49 17.72 16.17
C TRP A 48 -38.24 18.85 17.18
N GLY A 49 -37.52 18.58 18.27
CA GLY A 49 -37.27 19.54 19.35
C GLY A 49 -35.97 20.34 19.19
N GLY A 50 -35.05 19.90 18.33
CA GLY A 50 -33.70 20.47 18.21
C GLY A 50 -32.91 20.43 19.52
N ALA A 51 -33.14 19.40 20.34
CA ALA A 51 -32.43 19.13 21.57
C ALA A 51 -31.03 18.51 21.32
N TYR A 52 -30.83 17.87 20.17
CA TYR A 52 -29.60 17.20 19.78
C TYR A 52 -29.03 17.80 18.49
N SER A 53 -27.73 17.63 18.29
CA SER A 53 -27.07 18.01 17.04
C SER A 53 -27.41 17.03 15.91
N ASP A 54 -27.32 17.50 14.66
CA ASP A 54 -27.48 16.64 13.48
C ASP A 54 -26.51 15.45 13.54
N ALA A 55 -25.27 15.64 14.03
CA ALA A 55 -24.29 14.57 14.13
C ALA A 55 -24.72 13.45 15.10
N GLU A 56 -25.26 13.80 16.28
CA GLU A 56 -25.77 12.82 17.24
C GLU A 56 -26.96 12.03 16.66
N MET A 57 -27.85 12.71 15.94
CA MET A 57 -29.03 12.09 15.35
C MET A 57 -28.68 11.25 14.11
N ILE A 58 -27.70 11.65 13.31
CA ILE A 58 -27.18 10.85 12.18
C ILE A 58 -26.61 9.54 12.70
N GLU A 59 -25.82 9.56 13.78
CA GLU A 59 -25.26 8.33 14.36
C GLU A 59 -26.35 7.43 14.96
N ALA A 60 -27.35 8.02 15.64
CA ALA A 60 -28.50 7.26 16.12
C ALA A 60 -29.30 6.62 14.98
N ASN A 61 -29.51 7.35 13.88
CA ASN A 61 -30.17 6.83 12.68
C ASN A 61 -29.36 5.71 12.01
N ARG A 62 -28.02 5.79 12.02
CA ARG A 62 -27.12 4.74 11.55
C ARG A 62 -27.33 3.45 12.35
N ILE A 63 -27.26 3.52 13.68
CA ILE A 63 -27.48 2.36 14.57
C ILE A 63 -28.91 1.81 14.44
N PHE A 64 -29.90 2.68 14.25
CA PHE A 64 -31.29 2.29 14.04
C PHE A 64 -31.45 1.45 12.75
N LEU A 65 -30.81 1.86 11.65
CA LEU A 65 -30.88 1.15 10.38
C LEU A 65 -30.23 -0.24 10.42
N ASP A 66 -29.12 -0.40 11.16
CA ASP A 66 -28.45 -1.70 11.37
C ASP A 66 -29.39 -2.77 11.94
N VAL A 67 -30.40 -2.35 12.73
CA VAL A 67 -31.43 -3.25 13.28
C VAL A 67 -32.63 -3.38 12.35
N VAL A 68 -33.11 -2.27 11.79
CA VAL A 68 -34.40 -2.25 11.10
C VAL A 68 -34.34 -2.92 9.73
N VAL A 69 -33.31 -2.65 8.93
CA VAL A 69 -33.26 -3.15 7.54
C VAL A 69 -33.25 -4.68 7.48
N PRO A 70 -32.34 -5.39 8.20
CA PRO A 70 -32.33 -6.86 8.16
C PRO A 70 -33.64 -7.50 8.61
N GLU A 71 -34.31 -6.87 9.58
CA GLU A 71 -35.59 -7.33 10.10
C GLU A 71 -36.73 -7.11 9.09
N LEU A 72 -36.76 -5.97 8.40
CA LEU A 72 -37.76 -5.73 7.36
C LEU A 72 -37.64 -6.73 6.20
N GLU A 73 -36.41 -7.02 5.75
CA GLU A 73 -36.14 -7.99 4.67
C GLU A 73 -36.59 -9.42 5.01
N GLN A 74 -36.62 -9.81 6.29
CA GLN A 74 -37.07 -11.14 6.72
C GLN A 74 -38.59 -11.30 6.81
N ARG A 75 -39.37 -10.21 6.73
CA ARG A 75 -40.83 -10.23 6.91
C ARG A 75 -41.55 -10.33 5.57
N ASP A 76 -42.09 -11.51 5.26
CA ASP A 76 -42.85 -11.80 4.04
C ASP A 76 -44.06 -10.87 3.80
N TYR A 77 -44.62 -10.28 4.85
CA TYR A 77 -45.72 -9.33 4.79
C TYR A 77 -45.30 -7.87 4.59
N VAL A 78 -43.99 -7.56 4.53
CA VAL A 78 -43.47 -6.24 4.16
C VAL A 78 -43.27 -6.21 2.65
N LEU A 79 -44.05 -5.39 1.94
CA LEU A 79 -43.95 -5.26 0.48
C LEU A 79 -42.84 -4.29 0.03
N GLY A 80 -42.36 -3.46 0.94
CA GLY A 80 -41.34 -2.46 0.68
C GLY A 80 -41.25 -1.44 1.80
N TYR A 81 -40.16 -0.67 1.80
CA TYR A 81 -39.93 0.43 2.71
C TYR A 81 -39.13 1.55 2.03
N SER A 82 -39.28 2.80 2.49
CA SER A 82 -38.55 3.95 1.97
C SER A 82 -38.10 4.86 3.11
N TRP A 83 -36.79 5.05 3.24
CA TRP A 83 -36.20 5.98 4.21
C TRP A 83 -36.56 7.42 3.87
N TYR A 84 -36.81 8.24 4.90
CA TYR A 84 -37.05 9.66 4.71
C TYR A 84 -35.75 10.47 4.86
N HIS A 85 -35.10 10.74 3.74
CA HIS A 85 -33.77 11.37 3.72
C HIS A 85 -33.73 12.90 3.76
N TRP A 86 -34.89 13.56 3.79
CA TRP A 86 -34.99 15.01 3.60
C TRP A 86 -34.76 15.83 4.88
N PHE A 87 -34.56 15.18 6.02
CA PHE A 87 -34.12 15.88 7.22
C PHE A 87 -32.60 16.09 7.22
N SER A 88 -32.14 17.20 7.80
CA SER A 88 -30.70 17.49 7.97
C SER A 88 -29.99 16.45 8.83
N ASP A 89 -30.73 15.78 9.72
CA ASP A 89 -30.27 14.75 10.64
C ASP A 89 -30.54 13.31 10.16
N ALA A 90 -31.11 13.14 8.97
CA ALA A 90 -31.34 11.84 8.32
C ALA A 90 -30.86 11.75 6.84
N PRO A 91 -29.78 12.44 6.39
CA PRO A 91 -29.39 12.43 4.99
C PRO A 91 -28.74 11.10 4.56
N LEU A 92 -29.32 10.44 3.55
CA LEU A 92 -28.64 9.33 2.84
C LEU A 92 -27.59 9.83 1.84
N TYR A 93 -27.68 11.09 1.42
CA TYR A 93 -26.74 11.73 0.49
C TYR A 93 -26.39 13.12 1.00
N SER A 94 -25.15 13.54 0.80
CA SER A 94 -24.67 14.88 1.14
C SER A 94 -23.63 15.38 0.14
N GLY A 95 -23.32 16.68 0.18
CA GLY A 95 -22.29 17.29 -0.66
C GLY A 95 -22.76 17.72 -2.06
N SER A 96 -21.82 18.29 -2.82
CA SER A 96 -22.00 18.70 -4.22
C SER A 96 -20.70 18.44 -4.99
N PRO A 97 -20.63 17.38 -5.83
CA PRO A 97 -21.72 16.47 -6.19
C PRO A 97 -22.22 15.63 -5.00
N ALA A 98 -23.50 15.25 -5.03
CA ALA A 98 -24.09 14.44 -3.97
C ALA A 98 -23.45 13.05 -3.92
N ALA A 99 -22.97 12.65 -2.74
CA ALA A 99 -22.38 11.34 -2.45
C ALA A 99 -23.16 10.64 -1.33
N PRO A 100 -23.24 9.29 -1.33
CA PRO A 100 -23.86 8.55 -0.24
C PRO A 100 -23.14 8.81 1.09
N THR A 101 -23.89 9.12 2.14
CA THR A 101 -23.37 9.15 3.52
C THR A 101 -23.09 7.72 3.99
N GLU A 102 -22.41 7.54 5.12
CA GLU A 102 -22.24 6.20 5.72
C GLU A 102 -23.58 5.50 5.94
N MET A 103 -24.56 6.25 6.46
CA MET A 103 -25.94 5.80 6.60
C MET A 103 -26.57 5.43 5.25
N GLY A 104 -26.33 6.24 4.21
CA GLY A 104 -26.74 5.94 2.83
C GLY A 104 -26.20 4.60 2.32
N ARG A 105 -24.92 4.31 2.62
CA ARG A 105 -24.27 3.04 2.23
C ARG A 105 -24.85 1.85 2.99
N ARG A 106 -25.09 1.98 4.29
CA ARG A 106 -25.78 0.96 5.11
C ARG A 106 -27.19 0.67 4.58
N TYR A 107 -27.97 1.72 4.29
CA TYR A 107 -29.32 1.56 3.74
C TYR A 107 -29.34 0.85 2.37
N ALA A 108 -28.31 1.06 1.56
CA ALA A 108 -28.14 0.38 0.27
C ALA A 108 -27.64 -1.08 0.39
N GLY A 109 -27.34 -1.56 1.61
CA GLY A 109 -26.76 -2.89 1.82
C GLY A 109 -25.33 -3.01 1.31
N ALA A 110 -24.55 -1.94 1.37
CA ALA A 110 -23.14 -2.00 0.98
C ALA A 110 -22.33 -2.86 1.96
N VAL A 111 -21.32 -3.57 1.45
CA VAL A 111 -20.35 -4.32 2.27
C VAL A 111 -19.39 -3.32 2.92
N MET A 112 -19.51 -3.11 4.23
CA MET A 112 -18.80 -2.06 4.99
C MET A 112 -17.48 -2.58 5.56
N PRO A 113 -16.57 -1.70 6.07
CA PRO A 113 -15.33 -2.15 6.70
C PRO A 113 -15.60 -3.17 7.82
N GLY A 114 -14.85 -4.27 7.81
CA GLY A 114 -15.03 -5.42 8.72
C GLY A 114 -16.06 -6.45 8.27
N ASP A 115 -16.93 -6.12 7.32
CA ASP A 115 -17.91 -7.07 6.77
C ASP A 115 -17.22 -8.02 5.76
N VAL A 116 -17.59 -9.30 5.81
CA VAL A 116 -17.19 -10.31 4.82
C VAL A 116 -18.45 -11.01 4.29
N GLU A 117 -18.74 -10.80 3.01
CA GLU A 117 -19.95 -11.32 2.36
C GLU A 117 -19.59 -12.31 1.25
N ASN A 118 -20.16 -13.52 1.28
CA ASN A 118 -19.96 -14.51 0.21
C ASN A 118 -21.03 -14.41 -0.86
N LEU A 119 -20.66 -13.85 -2.02
CA LEU A 119 -21.54 -13.69 -3.17
C LEU A 119 -21.78 -15.01 -3.92
N GLY A 120 -20.96 -16.03 -3.71
CA GLY A 120 -20.98 -17.28 -4.45
C GLY A 120 -22.34 -17.99 -4.41
N GLY A 121 -22.91 -18.25 -5.61
CA GLY A 121 -24.21 -18.92 -5.77
C GLY A 121 -25.43 -18.14 -5.28
N GLN A 122 -25.26 -16.89 -4.82
CA GLN A 122 -26.37 -16.04 -4.42
C GLN A 122 -27.10 -15.47 -5.63
N ASP A 123 -28.42 -15.31 -5.47
CA ASP A 123 -29.30 -14.62 -6.42
C ASP A 123 -29.56 -13.20 -5.89
N PHE A 124 -28.90 -12.21 -6.48
CA PHE A 124 -28.97 -10.80 -6.07
C PHE A 124 -30.19 -10.05 -6.59
N GLY A 125 -31.22 -10.73 -7.12
CA GLY A 125 -32.42 -10.09 -7.64
C GLY A 125 -32.10 -9.09 -8.76
N GLU A 126 -32.09 -7.79 -8.47
CA GLU A 126 -31.71 -6.73 -9.43
C GLU A 126 -30.21 -6.71 -9.79
N HIS A 127 -29.42 -7.65 -9.26
CA HIS A 127 -28.04 -7.96 -9.66
C HIS A 127 -26.99 -6.90 -9.33
N VAL A 128 -27.13 -6.17 -8.23
CA VAL A 128 -26.20 -5.10 -7.82
C VAL A 128 -25.51 -5.42 -6.49
N ALA A 129 -24.20 -5.23 -6.42
CA ALA A 129 -23.42 -5.23 -5.18
C ALA A 129 -22.76 -3.87 -4.97
N TYR A 130 -22.88 -3.33 -3.77
CA TYR A 130 -22.20 -2.09 -3.35
C TYR A 130 -21.10 -2.43 -2.35
N LEU A 131 -19.92 -1.87 -2.53
CA LEU A 131 -18.79 -2.08 -1.63
C LEU A 131 -18.33 -0.74 -1.06
N ALA A 132 -18.03 -0.71 0.24
CA ALA A 132 -17.69 0.51 0.97
C ALA A 132 -16.57 0.28 2.01
N GLY A 133 -15.69 -0.69 1.75
CA GLY A 133 -14.53 -1.00 2.58
C GLY A 133 -14.46 -2.42 3.14
N GLY A 134 -15.45 -3.27 2.89
CA GLY A 134 -15.43 -4.67 3.30
C GLY A 134 -14.97 -5.63 2.20
N GLU A 135 -15.11 -6.93 2.47
CA GLU A 135 -14.70 -8.01 1.57
C GLU A 135 -15.90 -8.75 0.96
N ALA A 136 -15.93 -8.82 -0.37
CA ALA A 136 -16.82 -9.68 -1.11
C ALA A 136 -16.08 -10.93 -1.61
N THR A 137 -16.39 -12.08 -1.02
CA THR A 137 -15.82 -13.37 -1.42
C THR A 137 -16.70 -14.05 -2.47
N VAL A 138 -16.09 -14.78 -3.42
CA VAL A 138 -16.81 -15.65 -4.36
C VAL A 138 -16.31 -17.08 -4.19
N ASN A 139 -17.03 -17.83 -3.35
CA ASN A 139 -16.73 -19.23 -3.07
C ASN A 139 -17.80 -20.15 -3.67
N GLY A 140 -17.40 -21.21 -4.36
CA GLY A 140 -18.33 -22.17 -4.97
C GLY A 140 -18.74 -21.79 -6.39
N SER A 141 -20.03 -21.62 -6.66
CA SER A 141 -20.52 -21.25 -8.00
C SER A 141 -20.46 -19.74 -8.23
N ALA A 142 -20.23 -19.32 -9.48
CA ALA A 142 -20.23 -17.91 -9.85
C ALA A 142 -21.56 -17.22 -9.43
N PRO A 143 -21.51 -15.97 -8.92
CA PRO A 143 -22.68 -15.23 -8.52
C PRO A 143 -23.54 -14.83 -9.73
N ALA A 144 -24.84 -14.67 -9.54
CA ALA A 144 -25.70 -13.98 -10.51
C ALA A 144 -25.58 -12.45 -10.35
N LEU A 145 -24.36 -11.92 -10.45
CA LEU A 145 -24.05 -10.49 -10.28
C LEU A 145 -23.88 -9.82 -11.65
N ARG A 146 -24.50 -8.65 -11.84
CA ARG A 146 -24.40 -7.88 -13.09
C ARG A 146 -23.81 -6.49 -12.90
N TYR A 147 -23.90 -5.93 -11.70
CA TYR A 147 -23.40 -4.61 -11.38
C TYR A 147 -22.65 -4.64 -10.07
N MET A 148 -21.43 -4.11 -10.05
CA MET A 148 -20.69 -3.89 -8.82
C MET A 148 -20.21 -2.45 -8.78
N THR A 149 -20.35 -1.79 -7.63
CA THR A 149 -19.82 -0.44 -7.42
C THR A 149 -19.03 -0.36 -6.11
N ALA A 150 -17.75 -0.05 -6.21
CA ALA A 150 -16.94 0.39 -5.06
C ALA A 150 -17.20 1.88 -4.83
N LEU A 151 -17.82 2.21 -3.70
CA LEU A 151 -18.35 3.53 -3.36
C LEU A 151 -17.34 4.40 -2.61
N ALA A 152 -16.57 3.81 -1.71
CA ALA A 152 -15.61 4.48 -0.84
C ALA A 152 -14.68 3.43 -0.20
N ASN A 153 -13.60 3.91 0.43
CA ASN A 153 -12.63 3.09 1.16
C ASN A 153 -12.01 1.99 0.29
N THR A 154 -11.25 1.10 0.93
CA THR A 154 -10.64 -0.06 0.27
C THR A 154 -11.53 -1.28 0.40
N SER A 155 -12.20 -1.65 -0.69
CA SER A 155 -13.01 -2.87 -0.75
C SER A 155 -12.20 -4.01 -1.37
N VAL A 156 -12.39 -5.21 -0.85
CA VAL A 156 -11.70 -6.41 -1.36
C VAL A 156 -12.70 -7.30 -2.11
N VAL A 157 -12.29 -7.82 -3.26
CA VAL A 157 -12.97 -8.94 -3.93
C VAL A 157 -12.04 -10.15 -3.93
N SER A 158 -12.52 -11.29 -3.45
CA SER A 158 -11.69 -12.48 -3.25
C SER A 158 -12.42 -13.80 -3.55
N GLY A 159 -11.82 -14.94 -3.17
CA GLY A 159 -12.46 -16.25 -3.23
C GLY A 159 -11.61 -17.30 -3.94
N ASN A 160 -12.24 -18.46 -4.18
CA ASN A 160 -11.60 -19.63 -4.80
C ASN A 160 -12.28 -20.09 -6.10
N ALA A 161 -13.33 -19.38 -6.55
CA ALA A 161 -14.03 -19.69 -7.78
C ALA A 161 -13.87 -18.54 -8.78
N ASP A 162 -13.56 -18.91 -10.02
CA ASP A 162 -13.46 -17.95 -11.13
C ASP A 162 -14.83 -17.38 -11.46
N TRP A 163 -14.88 -16.07 -11.71
CA TRP A 163 -16.10 -15.37 -12.07
C TRP A 163 -15.79 -14.12 -12.89
N GLY A 164 -16.82 -13.41 -13.34
CA GLY A 164 -16.61 -12.20 -14.09
C GLY A 164 -17.88 -11.57 -14.62
N PHE A 165 -17.70 -10.39 -15.19
CA PHE A 165 -18.74 -9.60 -15.83
C PHE A 165 -18.79 -9.91 -17.32
N GLN A 166 -20.01 -10.00 -17.85
CA GLN A 166 -20.29 -10.27 -19.25
C GLN A 166 -20.79 -9.02 -19.98
N ARG A 167 -21.13 -9.17 -21.26
CA ARG A 167 -21.65 -8.06 -22.05
C ARG A 167 -22.95 -7.54 -21.46
N GLY A 168 -22.97 -6.23 -21.18
CA GLY A 168 -24.12 -5.54 -20.59
C GLY A 168 -24.10 -5.49 -19.06
N ASP A 169 -23.06 -6.02 -18.43
CA ASP A 169 -22.79 -5.87 -17.01
C ASP A 169 -21.87 -4.66 -16.76
N ALA A 170 -21.72 -4.23 -15.50
CA ALA A 170 -20.85 -3.11 -15.16
C ALA A 170 -20.06 -3.31 -13.86
N LEU A 171 -18.83 -2.80 -13.87
CA LEU A 171 -18.03 -2.56 -12.68
C LEU A 171 -17.69 -1.08 -12.62
N ARG A 172 -17.95 -0.44 -11.48
CA ARG A 172 -17.62 0.96 -11.24
C ARG A 172 -16.80 1.13 -9.98
N ILE A 173 -15.74 1.93 -10.05
CA ILE A 173 -14.95 2.36 -8.91
C ILE A 173 -15.08 3.88 -8.85
N GLN A 174 -15.62 4.40 -7.75
CA GLN A 174 -15.85 5.83 -7.57
C GLN A 174 -14.55 6.57 -7.16
N PRO A 175 -14.49 7.90 -7.34
CA PRO A 175 -13.37 8.69 -6.82
C PRO A 175 -13.10 8.45 -5.34
N GLY A 176 -11.84 8.20 -4.99
CA GLY A 176 -11.39 7.91 -3.63
C GLY A 176 -11.71 6.50 -3.12
N ALA A 177 -12.33 5.63 -3.93
CA ALA A 177 -12.51 4.23 -3.60
C ALA A 177 -11.37 3.39 -4.19
N VAL A 178 -10.96 2.34 -3.46
CA VAL A 178 -10.04 1.31 -3.94
C VAL A 178 -10.81 0.01 -4.05
N LEU A 179 -10.73 -0.66 -5.20
CA LEU A 179 -11.19 -2.04 -5.35
C LEU A 179 -9.97 -2.94 -5.52
N ARG A 180 -9.76 -3.84 -4.57
CA ARG A 180 -8.61 -4.74 -4.54
C ARG A 180 -9.03 -6.17 -4.81
N LYS A 181 -8.46 -6.78 -5.84
CA LYS A 181 -8.61 -8.21 -6.12
C LYS A 181 -7.58 -9.02 -5.34
N ARG A 182 -8.04 -9.93 -4.49
CA ARG A 182 -7.25 -10.93 -3.74
C ARG A 182 -7.72 -12.35 -4.01
N GLY A 183 -7.00 -13.37 -3.52
CA GLY A 183 -7.33 -14.77 -3.71
C GLY A 183 -6.93 -15.31 -5.07
N VAL A 184 -6.76 -16.64 -5.13
CA VAL A 184 -6.24 -17.38 -6.29
C VAL A 184 -7.16 -17.40 -7.50
N ASN A 185 -8.43 -17.00 -7.35
CA ASN A 185 -9.41 -17.03 -8.42
C ASN A 185 -9.17 -15.96 -9.48
N GLN A 186 -9.72 -16.19 -10.67
CA GLN A 186 -9.73 -15.26 -11.79
C GLN A 186 -10.98 -14.36 -11.76
N LEU A 187 -10.79 -13.05 -11.94
CA LEU A 187 -11.84 -12.08 -12.25
C LEU A 187 -11.79 -11.69 -13.73
N SER A 188 -12.82 -12.01 -14.51
CA SER A 188 -12.91 -11.68 -15.94
C SER A 188 -13.79 -10.45 -16.21
N LEU A 189 -13.30 -9.51 -17.02
CA LEU A 189 -14.01 -8.31 -17.45
C LEU A 189 -14.31 -8.40 -18.96
N VAL A 190 -15.48 -8.95 -19.33
CA VAL A 190 -15.84 -9.30 -20.71
C VAL A 190 -16.98 -8.44 -21.24
N GLY A 191 -16.72 -7.47 -22.12
CA GLY A 191 -17.75 -6.79 -22.91
C GLY A 191 -18.73 -5.88 -22.13
N GLY A 192 -18.47 -5.63 -20.84
CA GLY A 192 -19.26 -4.77 -19.96
C GLY A 192 -18.82 -3.30 -19.98
N THR A 193 -19.45 -2.49 -19.13
CA THR A 193 -19.03 -1.11 -18.86
C THR A 193 -18.14 -1.11 -17.62
N PHE A 194 -16.84 -0.92 -17.81
CA PHE A 194 -15.87 -0.87 -16.72
C PHE A 194 -15.41 0.56 -16.55
N ALA A 195 -15.80 1.21 -15.45
CA ALA A 195 -15.50 2.61 -15.18
C ALA A 195 -14.68 2.72 -13.90
N ASN A 196 -13.41 3.08 -14.03
CA ASN A 196 -12.50 3.32 -12.91
C ASN A 196 -12.24 4.82 -12.77
N TYR A 197 -12.77 5.42 -11.70
CA TYR A 197 -12.47 6.79 -11.29
C TYR A 197 -11.74 6.86 -9.94
N GLY A 198 -11.43 5.70 -9.35
CA GLY A 198 -10.67 5.55 -8.10
C GLY A 198 -9.41 4.75 -8.39
N THR A 199 -9.16 3.69 -7.61
CA THR A 199 -8.01 2.80 -7.83
C THR A 199 -8.48 1.36 -8.01
N PHE A 200 -7.99 0.68 -9.04
CA PHE A 200 -8.19 -0.76 -9.22
C PHE A 200 -6.87 -1.52 -9.00
N GLU A 201 -6.86 -2.42 -8.02
CA GLU A 201 -5.66 -3.16 -7.64
C GLU A 201 -5.79 -4.66 -7.91
N ALA A 202 -4.85 -5.22 -8.65
CA ALA A 202 -4.68 -6.66 -8.82
C ALA A 202 -3.59 -7.16 -7.86
N ASN A 203 -4.00 -7.58 -6.66
CA ASN A 203 -3.06 -7.98 -5.60
C ASN A 203 -2.73 -9.48 -5.62
N GLU A 204 -3.71 -10.33 -5.94
CA GLU A 204 -3.49 -11.77 -6.05
C GLU A 204 -4.40 -12.38 -7.13
N GLY A 205 -3.97 -13.53 -7.65
CA GLY A 205 -4.67 -14.24 -8.71
C GLY A 205 -4.66 -13.44 -10.02
N ASP A 206 -5.66 -13.71 -10.86
CA ASP A 206 -5.72 -13.16 -12.21
C ASP A 206 -6.88 -12.18 -12.38
N VAL A 207 -6.61 -11.03 -12.99
CA VAL A 207 -7.62 -10.15 -13.58
C VAL A 207 -7.48 -10.19 -15.09
N VAL A 208 -8.52 -10.60 -15.81
CA VAL A 208 -8.48 -10.69 -17.28
C VAL A 208 -9.41 -9.67 -17.92
N VAL A 209 -8.84 -8.74 -18.66
CA VAL A 209 -9.53 -7.61 -19.27
C VAL A 209 -9.66 -7.81 -20.78
N TYR A 210 -10.88 -8.02 -21.26
CA TYR A 210 -11.18 -8.18 -22.69
C TYR A 210 -11.75 -6.91 -23.34
N SER A 211 -12.03 -5.88 -22.55
CA SER A 211 -12.68 -4.64 -23.02
C SER A 211 -12.03 -3.42 -22.38
N THR A 212 -12.27 -2.25 -22.97
CA THR A 212 -11.70 -1.01 -22.46
C THR A 212 -12.29 -0.66 -21.09
N MET A 213 -11.40 -0.41 -20.13
CA MET A 213 -11.71 0.30 -18.89
C MET A 213 -11.69 1.80 -19.17
N PHE A 214 -12.78 2.47 -18.82
CA PHE A 214 -12.96 3.92 -18.94
C PHE A 214 -12.71 4.60 -17.61
N GLY A 215 -12.55 5.92 -17.64
CA GLY A 215 -12.24 6.73 -16.46
C GLY A 215 -10.75 6.96 -16.28
N ASP A 216 -10.43 7.95 -15.47
CA ASP A 216 -9.10 8.49 -15.17
C ASP A 216 -8.57 7.97 -13.83
N GLY A 217 -9.14 6.91 -13.28
CA GLY A 217 -8.65 6.26 -12.07
C GLY A 217 -7.39 5.43 -12.30
N ASP A 218 -6.61 5.24 -11.25
CA ASP A 218 -5.33 4.54 -11.29
C ASP A 218 -5.51 3.02 -11.31
N VAL A 219 -4.51 2.33 -11.86
CA VAL A 219 -4.43 0.87 -11.87
C VAL A 219 -3.12 0.44 -11.23
N ALA A 220 -3.18 -0.46 -10.26
CA ALA A 220 -2.00 -1.06 -9.65
C ALA A 220 -2.02 -2.59 -9.79
N VAL A 221 -0.87 -3.19 -10.07
CA VAL A 221 -0.66 -4.64 -10.11
C VAL A 221 0.45 -4.98 -9.13
N ARG A 222 0.10 -5.63 -8.00
CA ARG A 222 0.98 -5.86 -6.85
C ARG A 222 0.90 -7.32 -6.40
N GLY A 223 1.78 -8.21 -6.84
CA GLY A 223 1.70 -9.66 -6.51
C GLY A 223 0.74 -10.49 -7.38
N GLY A 224 -0.28 -9.87 -7.99
CA GLY A 224 -1.21 -10.52 -8.91
C GLY A 224 -0.80 -10.41 -10.38
N THR A 225 -1.62 -10.96 -11.28
CA THR A 225 -1.48 -10.76 -12.73
C THR A 225 -2.71 -10.05 -13.30
N MET A 226 -2.49 -8.98 -14.07
CA MET A 226 -3.51 -8.38 -14.93
C MET A 226 -3.22 -8.69 -16.40
N ARG A 227 -4.09 -9.46 -17.08
CA ARG A 227 -3.96 -9.80 -18.49
C ARG A 227 -4.88 -8.95 -19.36
N LEU A 228 -4.32 -8.30 -20.38
CA LEU A 228 -5.08 -7.57 -21.40
C LEU A 228 -5.17 -8.41 -22.68
N ILE A 229 -6.38 -8.75 -23.12
CA ILE A 229 -6.61 -9.67 -24.25
C ILE A 229 -7.44 -9.00 -25.35
N GLY A 230 -7.01 -9.16 -26.60
CA GLY A 230 -7.70 -8.64 -27.77
C GLY A 230 -7.74 -7.12 -27.79
N ASN A 231 -8.89 -6.55 -27.44
CA ASN A 231 -9.12 -5.10 -27.33
C ASN A 231 -9.20 -4.63 -25.85
N GLY A 232 -8.80 -5.47 -24.90
CA GLY A 232 -8.62 -5.06 -23.51
C GLY A 232 -7.74 -3.82 -23.42
N SER A 233 -8.09 -2.85 -22.57
CA SER A 233 -7.29 -1.64 -22.44
C SER A 233 -7.53 -1.01 -21.09
N ILE A 234 -6.43 -0.68 -20.40
CA ILE A 234 -6.42 0.19 -19.22
C ILE A 234 -5.77 1.54 -19.52
N ALA A 235 -5.53 1.86 -20.80
CA ALA A 235 -4.83 3.07 -21.24
C ALA A 235 -5.52 4.40 -20.83
N ALA A 236 -6.73 4.36 -20.28
CA ALA A 236 -7.40 5.52 -19.72
C ALA A 236 -6.94 5.86 -18.29
N ALA A 237 -6.30 4.93 -17.59
CA ALA A 237 -5.74 5.16 -16.26
C ALA A 237 -4.62 6.21 -16.34
N THR A 238 -4.68 7.21 -15.46
CA THR A 238 -3.66 8.27 -15.35
C THR A 238 -2.33 7.72 -14.89
N GLN A 239 -2.36 6.79 -13.95
CA GLN A 239 -1.21 6.07 -13.46
C GLN A 239 -1.44 4.56 -13.55
N ILE A 240 -0.43 3.85 -14.07
CA ILE A 240 -0.39 2.39 -14.15
C ILE A 240 0.86 1.93 -13.41
N ASP A 241 0.68 1.36 -12.22
CA ASP A 241 1.77 0.87 -11.39
C ASP A 241 1.87 -0.65 -11.47
N VAL A 242 3.06 -1.17 -11.74
CA VAL A 242 3.38 -2.60 -11.72
C VAL A 242 4.55 -2.79 -10.75
N ALA A 243 4.24 -3.22 -9.53
CA ALA A 243 5.22 -3.31 -8.44
C ALA A 243 5.68 -4.77 -8.21
N ARG A 244 6.43 -5.00 -7.13
CA ARG A 244 6.96 -6.32 -6.75
C ARG A 244 5.91 -7.43 -6.83
N GLY A 245 6.29 -8.52 -7.50
CA GLY A 245 5.44 -9.70 -7.71
C GLY A 245 4.28 -9.49 -8.69
N GLY A 246 4.02 -8.25 -9.12
CA GLY A 246 2.98 -7.92 -10.07
C GLY A 246 3.38 -8.21 -11.51
N MET A 247 2.44 -8.73 -12.30
CA MET A 247 2.61 -8.90 -13.75
C MET A 247 1.47 -8.25 -14.53
N LEU A 248 1.79 -7.24 -15.34
CA LEU A 248 0.87 -6.69 -16.34
C LEU A 248 1.18 -7.32 -17.70
N ASP A 249 0.32 -8.21 -18.17
CA ASP A 249 0.51 -8.99 -19.40
C ASP A 249 -0.40 -8.45 -20.52
N GLY A 250 0.17 -7.57 -21.35
CA GLY A 250 -0.39 -7.09 -22.61
C GLY A 250 -0.04 -7.95 -23.84
N SER A 251 0.60 -9.11 -23.69
CA SER A 251 1.02 -9.93 -24.85
C SER A 251 -0.16 -10.53 -25.64
N GLY A 252 -1.35 -10.55 -25.04
CA GLY A 252 -2.60 -10.97 -25.68
C GLY A 252 -3.30 -9.89 -26.52
N LEU A 253 -2.77 -8.66 -26.59
CA LEU A 253 -3.37 -7.55 -27.33
C LEU A 253 -3.16 -7.66 -28.84
N PHE A 254 -4.11 -7.15 -29.63
CA PHE A 254 -3.98 -7.09 -31.09
C PHE A 254 -3.01 -5.99 -31.59
N ALA A 255 -2.71 -5.03 -30.73
CA ALA A 255 -1.77 -3.94 -30.96
C ALA A 255 -0.92 -3.74 -29.69
N PRO A 256 0.25 -3.09 -29.77
CA PRO A 256 1.01 -2.72 -28.57
C PRO A 256 0.14 -1.97 -27.57
N MET A 257 0.38 -2.20 -26.27
CA MET A 257 -0.23 -1.36 -25.24
C MET A 257 0.29 0.07 -25.40
N GLU A 258 -0.60 1.06 -25.37
CA GLU A 258 -0.23 2.47 -25.47
C GLU A 258 -0.41 3.16 -24.12
N VAL A 259 0.64 3.81 -23.62
CA VAL A 259 0.56 4.78 -22.51
C VAL A 259 0.23 6.12 -23.13
N ARG A 260 -0.93 6.69 -22.75
CA ARG A 260 -1.48 7.90 -23.39
C ARG A 260 -0.74 9.17 -22.98
N SER A 261 -0.93 10.22 -23.78
CA SER A 261 -0.41 11.54 -23.49
C SER A 261 -0.83 12.04 -22.11
N GLY A 262 0.13 12.53 -21.33
CA GLY A 262 -0.07 12.99 -19.96
C GLY A 262 -0.26 11.88 -18.92
N HIS A 263 -0.10 10.61 -19.29
CA HIS A 263 -0.24 9.47 -18.38
C HIS A 263 1.13 8.84 -18.10
N THR A 264 1.22 8.15 -16.96
CA THR A 264 2.44 7.49 -16.50
C THR A 264 2.21 5.99 -16.34
N MET A 265 3.17 5.20 -16.82
CA MET A 265 3.31 3.80 -16.46
C MET A 265 4.60 3.60 -15.68
N ARG A 266 4.50 3.08 -14.46
CA ARG A 266 5.62 2.83 -13.57
C ARG A 266 5.78 1.34 -13.32
N VAL A 267 6.95 0.79 -13.60
CA VAL A 267 7.26 -0.64 -13.39
C VAL A 267 8.42 -0.73 -12.41
N THR A 268 8.16 -1.11 -11.17
CA THR A 268 9.13 -1.00 -10.06
C THR A 268 9.28 -2.27 -9.24
N GLU A 269 10.33 -2.33 -8.43
CA GLU A 269 10.55 -3.34 -7.38
C GLU A 269 10.49 -4.80 -7.89
N GLN A 270 10.98 -5.06 -9.10
CA GLN A 270 10.88 -6.34 -9.83
C GLN A 270 9.50 -6.65 -10.45
N GLY A 271 8.61 -5.66 -10.56
CA GLY A 271 7.40 -5.76 -11.36
C GLY A 271 7.71 -6.05 -12.82
N VAL A 272 6.78 -6.74 -13.50
CA VAL A 272 6.95 -7.18 -14.89
C VAL A 272 5.81 -6.68 -15.75
N TYR A 273 6.14 -5.90 -16.77
CA TYR A 273 5.27 -5.75 -17.94
C TYR A 273 5.64 -6.78 -19.00
N GLN A 274 4.65 -7.43 -19.62
CA GLN A 274 4.85 -8.39 -20.71
C GLN A 274 3.98 -8.04 -21.92
N GLY A 275 4.61 -7.79 -23.07
CA GLY A 275 3.97 -7.39 -24.32
C GLY A 275 4.75 -6.28 -25.02
N ASN A 276 4.33 -5.90 -26.21
CA ASN A 276 4.89 -4.70 -26.86
C ASN A 276 4.30 -3.44 -26.20
N LEU A 277 5.13 -2.43 -25.95
CA LEU A 277 4.74 -1.17 -25.33
C LEU A 277 4.97 0.00 -26.27
N THR A 278 4.09 1.00 -26.22
CA THR A 278 4.28 2.28 -26.89
C THR A 278 3.97 3.44 -25.96
N GLY A 279 4.96 4.31 -25.71
CA GLY A 279 4.72 5.61 -25.08
C GLY A 279 4.25 6.62 -26.13
N ALA A 280 3.07 7.21 -25.95
CA ALA A 280 2.57 8.30 -26.76
C ALA A 280 3.26 9.65 -26.42
N ASP A 281 3.02 10.67 -27.23
CA ASP A 281 3.52 12.04 -27.00
C ASP A 281 3.13 12.56 -25.62
N GLY A 282 4.08 13.02 -24.82
CA GLY A 282 3.86 13.49 -23.45
C GLY A 282 3.52 12.40 -22.43
N SER A 283 3.68 11.11 -22.77
CA SER A 283 3.58 10.01 -21.79
C SER A 283 4.92 9.76 -21.10
N VAL A 284 4.86 9.15 -19.91
CA VAL A 284 6.03 8.73 -19.15
C VAL A 284 5.97 7.22 -18.93
N VAL A 285 7.05 6.52 -19.24
CA VAL A 285 7.30 5.13 -18.81
C VAL A 285 8.51 5.17 -17.90
N GLU A 286 8.37 4.76 -16.65
CA GLU A 286 9.42 4.88 -15.64
C GLU A 286 9.56 3.66 -14.72
N GLY A 287 10.66 3.62 -13.95
CA GLY A 287 10.88 2.64 -12.89
C GLY A 287 12.12 1.75 -13.10
N ASP A 288 12.22 0.73 -12.26
CA ASP A 288 13.39 -0.15 -12.09
C ASP A 288 13.04 -1.65 -12.20
N GLY A 289 11.92 -1.95 -12.86
CA GLY A 289 11.44 -3.31 -13.11
C GLY A 289 11.84 -3.87 -14.48
N THR A 290 11.00 -4.76 -15.01
CA THR A 290 11.24 -5.44 -16.29
C THR A 290 10.12 -5.16 -17.31
N LEU A 291 10.51 -4.70 -18.50
CA LEU A 291 9.66 -4.57 -19.67
C LEU A 291 9.99 -5.71 -20.66
N ARG A 292 9.12 -6.73 -20.77
CA ARG A 292 9.31 -7.87 -21.69
C ARG A 292 8.60 -7.65 -23.01
N GLY A 293 9.36 -7.46 -24.09
CA GLY A 293 8.85 -7.14 -25.41
C GLY A 293 9.43 -5.84 -25.95
N ASN A 294 9.01 -5.46 -27.15
CA ASN A 294 9.57 -4.28 -27.80
C ASN A 294 8.94 -3.00 -27.23
N VAL A 295 9.79 -2.02 -26.93
CA VAL A 295 9.39 -0.72 -26.39
C VAL A 295 9.63 0.36 -27.44
N LEU A 296 8.58 1.11 -27.77
CA LEU A 296 8.65 2.27 -28.66
C LEU A 296 8.28 3.55 -27.91
N MET A 297 9.21 4.48 -27.78
CA MET A 297 8.94 5.82 -27.26
C MET A 297 8.75 6.77 -28.45
N ARG A 298 7.51 7.23 -28.65
CA ARG A 298 7.20 8.19 -29.72
C ARG A 298 7.79 9.57 -29.40
N SER A 299 7.71 10.47 -30.39
CA SER A 299 8.05 11.88 -30.21
C SER A 299 7.36 12.47 -28.97
N GLY A 300 8.13 13.09 -28.08
CA GLY A 300 7.65 13.69 -26.83
C GLY A 300 7.40 12.71 -25.68
N ALA A 301 7.56 11.39 -25.87
CA ALA A 301 7.48 10.41 -24.79
C ALA A 301 8.79 10.35 -23.99
N VAL A 302 8.69 10.07 -22.69
CA VAL A 302 9.84 9.94 -21.78
C VAL A 302 9.97 8.49 -21.30
N LEU A 303 11.14 7.90 -21.49
CA LEU A 303 11.56 6.70 -20.76
C LEU A 303 12.50 7.12 -19.63
N ARG A 304 12.12 6.89 -18.39
CA ARG A 304 12.94 7.21 -17.23
C ARG A 304 13.40 5.92 -16.55
N VAL A 305 14.69 5.84 -16.23
CA VAL A 305 15.20 4.76 -15.37
C VAL A 305 15.01 5.20 -13.93
N GLY A 306 14.33 4.37 -13.14
CA GLY A 306 14.07 4.66 -11.74
C GLY A 306 13.09 5.81 -11.50
N ASP A 307 13.13 6.33 -10.27
CA ASP A 307 12.35 7.47 -9.79
C ASP A 307 13.04 8.79 -10.13
N ALA A 308 12.40 9.92 -9.81
CA ALA A 308 13.02 11.23 -9.91
C ALA A 308 14.10 11.43 -8.81
N GLY A 309 15.37 11.49 -9.20
CA GLY A 309 16.52 11.58 -8.31
C GLY A 309 17.01 10.21 -7.84
N ILE A 310 18.23 10.17 -7.30
CA ILE A 310 18.78 8.95 -6.70
C ILE A 310 17.93 8.54 -5.51
N VAL A 311 17.35 7.34 -5.60
CA VAL A 311 16.56 6.76 -4.53
C VAL A 311 17.49 6.49 -3.35
N ARG A 312 17.07 6.94 -2.18
CA ARG A 312 17.77 6.67 -0.94
C ARG A 312 16.94 5.68 -0.15
N GLN A 313 17.33 4.41 -0.20
CA GLN A 313 16.61 3.39 0.55
C GLN A 313 16.84 3.68 2.03
N SER A 314 15.76 4.02 2.73
CA SER A 314 15.83 4.18 4.17
C SER A 314 16.23 2.83 4.76
N ALA A 315 17.36 2.79 5.49
CA ALA A 315 17.76 1.59 6.22
C ALA A 315 16.72 1.19 7.30
N ALA A 316 15.75 2.07 7.57
CA ALA A 316 14.52 1.76 8.29
C ALA A 316 13.26 2.20 7.54
N GLN A 317 12.44 1.23 7.18
CA GLN A 317 11.12 1.44 6.62
C GLN A 317 10.11 1.60 7.76
N LEU A 318 9.43 2.75 7.83
CA LEU A 318 8.33 2.94 8.76
C LEU A 318 7.16 2.06 8.31
N ILE A 319 6.74 1.13 9.15
CA ILE A 319 5.50 0.37 8.99
C ILE A 319 4.34 1.24 9.48
N ASP A 320 4.41 1.67 10.73
CA ASP A 320 3.35 2.48 11.33
C ASP A 320 3.85 3.30 12.52
N ALA A 321 3.54 4.60 12.52
CA ALA A 321 3.77 5.49 13.65
C ALA A 321 2.45 5.94 14.30
N PHE A 322 1.30 5.46 13.84
CA PHE A 322 -0.04 5.77 14.35
C PHE A 322 -0.47 7.25 14.28
N GLN A 323 0.34 8.13 13.70
CA GLN A 323 0.10 9.57 13.71
C GLN A 323 -1.02 10.00 12.75
N THR A 324 -1.30 9.19 11.74
CA THR A 324 -2.31 9.47 10.70
C THR A 324 -3.73 9.12 11.15
N TYR A 325 -3.88 8.18 12.08
CA TYR A 325 -5.17 7.68 12.54
C TYR A 325 -5.84 8.61 13.55
N ASP A 326 -7.16 8.73 13.46
CA ASP A 326 -7.93 9.44 14.46
C ASP A 326 -7.85 8.76 15.84
N VAL A 327 -8.00 9.57 16.90
CA VAL A 327 -8.01 9.06 18.26
C VAL A 327 -9.36 8.39 18.52
N GLY A 328 -9.36 7.12 18.92
CA GLY A 328 -10.58 6.38 19.21
C GLY A 328 -10.40 4.87 19.21
N LYS A 329 -11.50 4.13 19.32
CA LYS A 329 -11.47 2.66 19.35
C LYS A 329 -11.29 2.10 17.94
N LEU A 330 -10.53 1.01 17.82
CA LEU A 330 -10.33 0.37 16.50
C LEU A 330 -11.65 -0.10 15.87
N ARG A 331 -12.63 -0.54 16.68
CA ARG A 331 -13.95 -0.97 16.20
C ARG A 331 -14.75 0.15 15.51
N ASP A 332 -14.40 1.41 15.78
CA ASP A 332 -15.05 2.58 15.18
C ASP A 332 -14.38 2.95 13.84
N GLY A 333 -13.49 2.09 13.32
CA GLY A 333 -12.82 2.26 12.02
C GLY A 333 -11.67 3.27 12.02
N VAL A 334 -11.21 3.74 13.19
CA VAL A 334 -10.24 4.86 13.29
C VAL A 334 -8.86 4.57 12.69
N ALA A 335 -8.53 3.30 12.47
CA ALA A 335 -7.27 2.87 11.87
C ALA A 335 -7.45 2.44 10.39
N ASP A 336 -8.52 2.87 9.74
CA ASP A 336 -8.80 2.65 8.31
C ASP A 336 -8.72 1.18 7.85
N GLY A 337 -8.99 0.25 8.77
CA GLY A 337 -8.90 -1.20 8.52
C GLY A 337 -7.48 -1.77 8.52
N VAL A 338 -6.44 -0.95 8.73
CA VAL A 338 -5.04 -1.41 8.83
C VAL A 338 -4.85 -2.26 10.08
N TRP A 339 -5.33 -1.75 11.21
CA TRP A 339 -5.31 -2.44 12.50
C TRP A 339 -6.70 -2.94 12.87
N THR A 340 -6.79 -4.25 13.10
CA THR A 340 -8.02 -4.89 13.52
C THR A 340 -7.93 -5.22 15.01
N GLY A 341 -8.96 -4.84 15.77
CA GLY A 341 -9.09 -5.24 17.15
C GLY A 341 -9.33 -6.75 17.26
N VAL A 342 -8.62 -7.42 18.16
CA VAL A 342 -8.96 -8.79 18.53
C VAL A 342 -10.31 -8.71 19.25
N PHE A 343 -11.37 -9.16 18.56
CA PHE A 343 -12.81 -8.99 18.82
C PHE A 343 -13.44 -7.75 18.15
N ASP A 344 -14.05 -7.95 16.97
CA ASP A 344 -14.91 -6.97 16.29
C ASP A 344 -16.04 -6.54 17.25
N GLY A 345 -15.90 -5.34 17.81
CA GLY A 345 -16.86 -4.73 18.73
C GLY A 345 -16.38 -4.47 20.15
N THR A 346 -15.19 -4.92 20.58
CA THR A 346 -14.71 -4.61 21.94
C THR A 346 -14.02 -3.25 22.04
N ASP A 347 -14.18 -2.59 23.18
CA ASP A 347 -13.58 -1.30 23.51
C ASP A 347 -12.04 -1.36 23.72
N ASN A 348 -11.39 -2.50 23.53
CA ASN A 348 -10.16 -2.83 24.26
C ASN A 348 -8.84 -2.65 23.49
N ALA A 349 -8.94 -2.09 22.28
CA ALA A 349 -7.82 -1.55 21.53
C ALA A 349 -8.20 -0.20 20.94
N GLU A 350 -7.29 0.77 21.01
CA GLU A 350 -7.54 2.15 20.62
C GLU A 350 -6.27 2.87 20.18
N ILE A 351 -6.45 3.84 19.28
CA ILE A 351 -5.45 4.86 18.99
C ILE A 351 -5.63 5.96 20.03
N ILE A 352 -4.57 6.23 20.79
CA ILE A 352 -4.56 7.25 21.83
C ILE A 352 -3.66 8.42 21.45
N SER A 353 -3.91 9.59 22.07
CA SER A 353 -2.97 10.71 22.06
C SER A 353 -2.20 10.76 23.37
N SER A 354 -0.88 10.74 23.30
CA SER A 354 0.03 11.03 24.41
C SER A 354 0.86 12.27 24.07
N GLY A 355 0.35 13.45 24.45
CA GLY A 355 0.94 14.72 24.04
C GLY A 355 0.76 14.98 22.54
N ARG A 356 1.86 15.19 21.80
CA ARG A 356 1.86 15.38 20.34
C ARG A 356 2.00 14.07 19.55
N ASN A 357 2.01 12.95 20.25
CA ASN A 357 2.29 11.64 19.69
C ASN A 357 1.06 10.74 19.83
N ARG A 358 0.73 9.99 18.79
CA ARG A 358 -0.26 8.92 18.83
C ARG A 358 0.41 7.56 19.01
N ALA A 359 -0.33 6.58 19.52
CA ALA A 359 0.16 5.21 19.71
C ALA A 359 -1.03 4.24 19.75
N LEU A 360 -0.77 2.99 19.38
CA LEU A 360 -1.71 1.89 19.61
C LEU A 360 -1.65 1.48 21.07
N GLN A 361 -2.81 1.37 21.70
CA GLN A 361 -2.98 0.90 23.06
C GLN A 361 -3.93 -0.29 23.09
N PHE A 362 -3.59 -1.32 23.88
CA PHE A 362 -4.47 -2.45 24.16
C PHE A 362 -4.41 -2.89 25.63
N TYR A 363 -5.51 -3.44 26.11
CA TYR A 363 -5.69 -3.85 27.51
C TYR A 363 -6.73 -4.98 27.63
N GLY A 364 -6.54 -5.87 28.60
CA GLY A 364 -7.44 -7.00 28.87
C GLY A 364 -8.72 -6.58 29.58
N THR A 365 -9.72 -7.48 29.56
CA THR A 365 -10.95 -7.36 30.36
C THR A 365 -11.46 -8.73 30.75
N GLY A 366 -11.71 -8.96 32.05
CA GLY A 366 -12.15 -10.26 32.54
C GLY A 366 -11.14 -11.39 32.27
N ASP A 367 -11.64 -12.59 31.94
CA ASP A 367 -10.82 -13.80 31.77
C ASP A 367 -10.36 -14.04 30.32
N ALA A 368 -10.24 -13.00 29.50
CA ALA A 368 -9.95 -13.17 28.08
C ALA A 368 -8.95 -12.15 27.55
N TRP A 369 -8.13 -12.59 26.58
CA TRP A 369 -7.12 -11.74 25.94
C TRP A 369 -7.77 -10.76 24.98
N ARG A 370 -7.25 -9.53 24.95
CA ARG A 370 -7.75 -8.44 24.12
C ARG A 370 -6.59 -7.67 23.54
N GLY A 371 -6.70 -7.25 22.30
CA GLY A 371 -5.53 -6.86 21.52
C GLY A 371 -5.87 -6.24 20.19
N ALA A 372 -4.84 -6.11 19.36
CA ALA A 372 -4.97 -5.75 17.96
C ALA A 372 -3.91 -6.49 17.14
N TYR A 373 -4.17 -6.59 15.84
CA TYR A 373 -3.22 -7.13 14.87
C TYR A 373 -3.27 -6.31 13.58
N ALA A 374 -2.19 -6.35 12.82
CA ALA A 374 -2.09 -5.82 11.47
C ALA A 374 -1.46 -6.87 10.56
N ASP A 375 -2.07 -7.07 9.40
CA ASP A 375 -1.51 -7.88 8.32
C ASP A 375 -0.39 -7.07 7.63
N LEU A 376 0.84 -7.44 7.92
CA LEU A 376 2.05 -6.80 7.40
C LEU A 376 2.17 -6.95 5.88
N GLN A 377 1.61 -8.01 5.30
CA GLN A 377 1.69 -8.27 3.87
C GLN A 377 0.71 -7.40 3.08
N ASN A 378 -0.44 -7.10 3.68
CA ASN A 378 -1.62 -6.67 2.95
C ASN A 378 -2.24 -5.36 3.42
N SER A 379 -1.95 -4.90 4.64
CA SER A 379 -2.53 -3.67 5.18
C SER A 379 -1.75 -2.41 4.82
N TYR A 380 -0.56 -2.55 4.24
CA TYR A 380 0.34 -1.43 3.91
C TYR A 380 0.64 -1.38 2.40
N ASP A 381 1.14 -0.24 1.92
CA ASP A 381 1.44 -0.01 0.49
C ASP A 381 2.57 -0.93 -0.04
N GLN A 382 3.44 -1.37 0.87
CA GLN A 382 4.53 -2.31 0.61
C GLN A 382 4.43 -3.49 1.58
N ASP A 383 4.80 -4.68 1.11
CA ASP A 383 4.84 -5.90 1.94
C ASP A 383 5.88 -5.75 3.06
N GLN A 384 5.39 -5.70 4.30
CA GLN A 384 6.19 -5.61 5.53
C GLN A 384 6.42 -6.97 6.19
N SER A 385 5.92 -8.05 5.59
CA SER A 385 6.08 -9.41 6.11
C SER A 385 7.54 -9.87 6.03
N LEU A 386 7.82 -11.03 6.62
CA LEU A 386 9.11 -11.70 6.50
C LEU A 386 8.92 -13.10 5.93
N ALA A 387 9.32 -13.30 4.68
CA ALA A 387 9.17 -14.58 4.01
C ALA A 387 10.00 -15.68 4.68
N ASP A 388 9.60 -16.94 4.49
CA ASP A 388 10.37 -18.11 4.92
C ASP A 388 11.76 -18.09 4.26
N GLY A 389 12.80 -18.28 5.07
CA GLY A 389 14.19 -18.20 4.59
C GLY A 389 14.82 -16.81 4.58
N GLU A 390 14.08 -15.74 4.90
CA GLU A 390 14.61 -14.38 5.00
C GLU A 390 15.01 -13.99 6.43
N SER A 391 15.72 -12.87 6.56
CA SER A 391 16.04 -12.22 7.83
C SER A 391 15.68 -10.74 7.76
N ALA A 392 15.33 -10.15 8.91
CA ALA A 392 15.09 -8.71 9.04
C ALA A 392 15.21 -8.28 10.50
N THR A 393 15.27 -6.97 10.76
CA THR A 393 15.10 -6.42 12.11
C THR A 393 13.80 -5.62 12.18
N TYR A 394 12.93 -5.95 13.14
CA TYR A 394 11.77 -5.12 13.44
C TYR A 394 12.09 -4.23 14.63
N PHE A 395 11.93 -2.92 14.48
CA PHE A 395 12.03 -1.98 15.59
C PHE A 395 10.64 -1.50 16.00
N PHE A 396 10.41 -1.37 17.30
CA PHE A 396 9.26 -0.65 17.82
C PHE A 396 9.54 -0.16 19.23
N ARG A 397 8.74 0.79 19.69
CA ARG A 397 8.73 1.23 21.08
C ARG A 397 7.58 0.58 21.81
N VAL A 398 7.84 0.15 23.04
CA VAL A 398 6.81 -0.39 23.92
C VAL A 398 6.80 0.36 25.24
N GLN A 399 5.61 0.61 25.77
CA GLN A 399 5.40 1.26 27.05
C GLN A 399 4.30 0.56 27.82
N ARG A 400 4.48 0.44 29.13
CA ARG A 400 3.36 0.16 30.03
C ARG A 400 2.70 1.45 30.49
N GLN A 401 1.38 1.44 30.55
CA GLN A 401 0.62 2.47 31.24
C GLN A 401 0.11 1.97 32.59
N GLY A 402 0.31 2.79 33.63
CA GLY A 402 -0.27 2.55 34.94
C GLY A 402 0.59 1.72 35.90
N ASN A 403 -0.01 1.39 37.05
CA ASN A 403 0.65 0.75 38.18
C ASN A 403 0.06 -0.61 38.57
N GLN A 404 -0.95 -1.10 37.84
CA GLN A 404 -1.49 -2.43 38.04
C GLN A 404 -0.66 -3.47 37.29
N THR A 405 -0.77 -4.71 37.76
CA THR A 405 -0.20 -5.90 37.11
C THR A 405 -0.64 -5.97 35.65
N ILE A 406 0.32 -6.19 34.75
CA ILE A 406 0.09 -6.39 33.32
C ILE A 406 0.60 -7.77 32.89
N ASP A 407 -0.04 -8.34 31.88
CA ASP A 407 0.48 -9.48 31.12
C ASP A 407 0.19 -9.24 29.65
N GLY A 408 0.98 -8.34 29.04
CA GLY A 408 0.84 -7.99 27.64
C GLY A 408 1.84 -8.75 26.80
N ILE A 409 1.36 -9.46 25.78
CA ILE A 409 2.17 -10.15 24.78
C ILE A 409 2.13 -9.39 23.46
N PHE A 410 3.18 -9.51 22.66
CA PHE A 410 3.24 -8.99 21.30
C PHE A 410 4.35 -9.67 20.51
N GLY A 411 4.26 -9.59 19.18
CA GLY A 411 5.29 -10.10 18.28
C GLY A 411 4.75 -10.44 16.90
N LEU A 412 5.38 -11.42 16.27
CA LEU A 412 5.12 -11.81 14.88
C LEU A 412 4.52 -13.21 14.80
N THR A 413 3.68 -13.45 13.79
CA THR A 413 3.05 -14.74 13.52
C THR A 413 2.86 -14.99 12.03
N ASP A 414 2.77 -16.27 11.67
CA ASP A 414 2.36 -16.78 10.36
C ASP A 414 0.84 -16.90 10.19
N GLN A 415 0.08 -16.65 11.26
CA GLN A 415 -1.38 -16.64 11.24
C GLN A 415 -1.90 -15.29 10.69
N ALA A 416 -2.98 -15.33 9.91
CA ALA A 416 -3.65 -14.11 9.44
C ALA A 416 -4.30 -13.30 10.58
N THR A 417 -4.64 -13.96 11.70
CA THR A 417 -5.29 -13.34 12.88
C THR A 417 -4.82 -14.03 14.16
N ILE A 418 -4.94 -13.35 15.30
CA ILE A 418 -4.81 -13.99 16.63
C ILE A 418 -6.17 -14.09 17.34
N GLY A 419 -6.39 -15.19 18.05
CA GLY A 419 -7.56 -15.50 18.85
C GLY A 419 -7.48 -15.00 20.30
N THR A 420 -8.55 -15.22 21.06
CA THR A 420 -8.70 -14.65 22.42
C THR A 420 -8.37 -15.61 23.57
N SER A 421 -8.33 -16.90 23.29
CA SER A 421 -8.21 -17.92 24.33
C SER A 421 -6.75 -18.24 24.65
N THR A 422 -5.92 -18.30 23.61
CA THR A 422 -4.52 -18.71 23.68
C THR A 422 -3.64 -17.94 22.70
N PRO A 423 -3.72 -16.59 22.59
CA PRO A 423 -2.93 -15.85 21.59
C PRO A 423 -1.42 -16.04 21.74
N TRP A 424 -0.95 -16.34 22.96
CA TRP A 424 0.46 -16.67 23.20
C TRP A 424 0.90 -17.98 22.53
N GLN A 425 -0.02 -18.85 22.09
CA GLN A 425 0.30 -20.06 21.31
C GLN A 425 0.29 -19.82 19.80
N GLU A 426 -0.19 -18.66 19.37
CA GLU A 426 -0.37 -18.32 17.96
C GLU A 426 0.78 -17.42 17.46
N LEU A 427 1.44 -16.68 18.35
CA LEU A 427 2.65 -15.92 18.03
C LEU A 427 3.85 -16.85 17.81
N SER A 428 4.45 -16.80 16.61
CA SER A 428 5.71 -17.50 16.29
C SER A 428 6.91 -16.86 16.96
N ILE A 429 6.87 -15.55 17.18
CA ILE A 429 7.83 -14.82 18.00
C ILE A 429 7.05 -14.12 19.10
N THR A 430 7.30 -14.48 20.36
CA THR A 430 6.55 -13.93 21.50
C THR A 430 7.46 -13.12 22.40
N LEU A 431 7.08 -11.87 22.59
CA LEU A 431 7.60 -10.97 23.61
C LEU A 431 6.49 -10.67 24.62
N SER A 432 6.86 -10.29 25.84
CA SER A 432 5.88 -9.80 26.80
C SER A 432 6.41 -8.69 27.69
N LEU A 433 5.53 -7.74 28.00
CA LEU A 433 5.65 -6.86 29.17
C LEU A 433 4.86 -7.47 30.31
N PHE A 434 5.56 -7.90 31.36
CA PHE A 434 4.97 -8.59 32.49
C PHE A 434 5.36 -7.93 33.79
N GLN A 435 4.37 -7.81 34.67
CA GLN A 435 4.59 -7.53 36.08
C GLN A 435 3.89 -8.61 36.88
N GLY A 436 4.58 -9.21 37.86
CA GLY A 436 3.94 -10.18 38.74
C GLY A 436 2.96 -9.53 39.73
N THR A 437 2.35 -10.35 40.59
CA THR A 437 1.39 -9.92 41.61
C THR A 437 2.03 -9.71 42.99
N GLY A 438 3.33 -9.93 43.12
CA GLY A 438 4.09 -9.76 44.35
C GLY A 438 4.31 -8.29 44.70
N ALA A 439 4.35 -7.98 45.99
CA ALA A 439 4.71 -6.64 46.46
C ALA A 439 6.17 -6.34 46.10
N GLY A 440 6.39 -5.34 45.24
CA GLY A 440 7.72 -4.95 44.76
C GLY A 440 8.11 -5.53 43.40
N ASP A 441 7.23 -6.31 42.76
CA ASP A 441 7.48 -6.81 41.40
C ASP A 441 7.63 -5.64 40.42
N THR A 442 8.74 -5.61 39.70
CA THR A 442 9.01 -4.66 38.62
C THR A 442 8.45 -5.17 37.31
N THR A 443 8.23 -4.26 36.36
CA THR A 443 7.88 -4.68 34.99
C THR A 443 9.13 -5.13 34.27
N ALA A 444 9.05 -6.30 33.66
CA ALA A 444 10.09 -6.87 32.82
C ALA A 444 9.60 -7.02 31.38
N LEU A 445 10.49 -6.74 30.44
CA LEU A 445 10.41 -7.23 29.06
C LEU A 445 10.99 -8.64 29.03
N ARG A 446 10.24 -9.58 28.48
CA ARG A 446 10.64 -10.99 28.35
C ARG A 446 10.55 -11.44 26.90
N GLY A 447 11.41 -12.38 26.51
CA GLY A 447 11.29 -13.16 25.28
C GLY A 447 11.00 -14.62 25.60
N PHE A 448 10.06 -15.23 24.89
CA PHE A 448 9.79 -16.66 25.03
C PHE A 448 10.83 -17.48 24.27
N ASP A 449 11.45 -18.45 24.93
CA ASP A 449 12.41 -19.35 24.30
C ASP A 449 11.81 -20.76 24.20
N ALA A 450 11.56 -21.23 22.98
CA ALA A 450 10.99 -22.55 22.75
C ALA A 450 11.92 -23.69 23.19
N SER A 451 13.24 -23.47 23.12
CA SER A 451 14.23 -24.48 23.49
C SER A 451 14.18 -24.79 24.98
N SER A 452 13.92 -23.78 25.82
CA SER A 452 13.71 -23.93 27.27
C SER A 452 12.23 -24.07 27.67
N GLY A 453 11.30 -23.75 26.77
CA GLY A 453 9.87 -23.71 27.02
C GLY A 453 9.44 -22.63 28.02
N SER A 454 10.22 -21.55 28.15
CA SER A 454 10.06 -20.56 29.23
C SER A 454 10.29 -19.11 28.77
N ASP A 455 9.73 -18.16 29.52
CA ASP A 455 9.98 -16.73 29.31
C ASP A 455 11.29 -16.31 29.99
N VAL A 456 12.20 -15.70 29.24
CA VAL A 456 13.48 -15.19 29.74
C VAL A 456 13.40 -13.67 29.87
N VAL A 457 13.79 -13.15 31.04
CA VAL A 457 13.85 -11.70 31.28
C VAL A 457 14.99 -11.08 30.48
N VAL A 458 14.64 -10.19 29.56
CA VAL A 458 15.56 -9.46 28.68
C VAL A 458 15.95 -8.13 29.32
N ARG A 459 14.97 -7.43 29.90
CA ARG A 459 15.15 -6.17 30.62
C ARG A 459 14.19 -6.14 31.81
N ASP A 460 14.70 -5.84 32.99
CA ASP A 460 13.90 -5.70 34.22
C ASP A 460 13.87 -4.24 34.68
N GLY A 461 12.97 -3.90 35.59
CA GLY A 461 12.92 -2.58 36.21
C GLY A 461 12.35 -1.49 35.31
N ILE A 462 11.55 -1.83 34.29
CA ILE A 462 10.93 -0.85 33.39
C ILE A 462 9.98 0.03 34.20
N ALA A 463 10.24 1.34 34.20
CA ALA A 463 9.44 2.29 34.96
C ALA A 463 8.06 2.51 34.33
N GLN A 464 7.11 2.97 35.15
CA GLN A 464 5.79 3.35 34.65
C GLN A 464 5.93 4.47 33.61
N ASN A 465 5.27 4.31 32.47
CA ASN A 465 5.33 5.24 31.33
C ASN A 465 6.75 5.42 30.74
N GLU A 466 7.69 4.52 31.00
CA GLU A 466 8.96 4.48 30.25
C GLU A 466 8.71 3.85 28.88
N TRP A 467 9.13 4.54 27.82
CA TRP A 467 9.24 3.94 26.50
C TRP A 467 10.55 3.18 26.41
N VAL A 468 10.46 1.90 26.07
CA VAL A 468 11.60 1.03 25.79
C VAL A 468 11.65 0.81 24.30
N ASN A 469 12.80 1.09 23.70
CA ASN A 469 13.07 0.74 22.31
C ASN A 469 13.40 -0.75 22.24
N VAL A 470 12.80 -1.46 21.29
CA VAL A 470 13.00 -2.90 21.09
C VAL A 470 13.40 -3.13 19.64
N TRP A 471 14.52 -3.81 19.45
CA TRP A 471 14.91 -4.39 18.16
C TRP A 471 14.71 -5.88 18.24
N LEU A 472 13.93 -6.42 17.33
CA LEU A 472 13.68 -7.83 17.15
C LEU A 472 14.43 -8.30 15.90
N LEU A 473 15.61 -8.89 16.10
CA LEU A 473 16.47 -9.39 15.03
C LEU A 473 15.99 -10.79 14.69
N VAL A 474 15.36 -10.97 13.53
CA VAL A 474 14.70 -12.21 13.12
C VAL A 474 15.50 -12.91 12.03
N ASP A 475 15.77 -14.19 12.23
CA ASP A 475 16.26 -15.11 11.21
C ASP A 475 15.17 -16.17 10.96
N ASN A 476 14.37 -15.94 9.93
CA ASN A 476 13.26 -16.82 9.57
C ASN A 476 13.74 -18.08 8.83
N ALA A 477 15.01 -18.14 8.38
CA ALA A 477 15.61 -19.36 7.86
C ALA A 477 15.98 -20.33 9.00
N ALA A 478 16.62 -19.79 10.04
CA ALA A 478 17.04 -20.54 11.22
C ALA A 478 15.91 -20.75 12.23
N LYS A 479 14.78 -20.03 12.08
CA LYS A 479 13.67 -19.98 13.05
C LYS A 479 14.15 -19.54 14.42
N THR A 480 14.97 -18.49 14.42
CA THR A 480 15.53 -17.90 15.64
C THR A 480 15.38 -16.39 15.64
N TYR A 481 15.45 -15.79 16.83
CA TYR A 481 15.48 -14.35 16.97
C TYR A 481 16.35 -13.90 18.14
N GLN A 482 16.79 -12.65 18.10
CA GLN A 482 17.44 -11.96 19.21
C GLN A 482 16.71 -10.66 19.54
N ILE A 483 16.91 -10.18 20.76
CA ILE A 483 16.26 -8.96 21.24
C ILE A 483 17.34 -7.99 21.65
N ALA A 484 17.32 -6.79 21.09
CA ALA A 484 18.10 -5.67 21.61
C ALA A 484 17.17 -4.64 22.27
N THR A 485 17.65 -3.96 23.30
CA THR A 485 16.86 -2.90 23.94
C THR A 485 17.69 -1.65 24.17
N SER A 486 17.01 -0.50 24.21
CA SER A 486 17.59 0.77 24.61
C SER A 486 16.51 1.72 25.13
N THR A 487 16.88 2.96 25.41
CA THR A 487 15.94 4.06 25.69
C THR A 487 16.38 5.32 24.95
N GLY A 488 15.44 6.25 24.73
CA GLY A 488 15.71 7.52 24.06
C GLY A 488 16.10 7.31 22.60
N LEU A 489 17.19 7.94 22.17
CA LEU A 489 17.72 7.83 20.80
C LEU A 489 18.98 6.95 20.72
N ASN A 490 19.24 6.13 21.73
CA ASN A 490 20.41 5.25 21.74
C ASN A 490 20.17 4.02 20.85
N ASP A 491 21.24 3.51 20.26
CA ASP A 491 21.24 2.24 19.52
C ASP A 491 20.93 1.04 20.43
N GLY A 492 20.47 -0.05 19.82
CA GLY A 492 20.08 -1.27 20.51
C GLY A 492 21.26 -2.01 21.15
N VAL A 493 21.10 -2.43 22.40
CA VAL A 493 22.06 -3.31 23.09
C VAL A 493 21.50 -4.73 23.06
N VAL A 494 22.16 -5.63 22.31
CA VAL A 494 21.74 -7.02 22.13
C VAL A 494 21.78 -7.78 23.45
N PHE A 495 20.67 -8.45 23.76
CA PHE A 495 20.62 -9.44 24.82
C PHE A 495 21.34 -10.72 24.37
N PRO A 496 22.24 -11.31 25.18
CA PRO A 496 23.13 -12.38 24.72
C PRO A 496 22.44 -13.66 24.20
N ASN A 497 21.18 -13.91 24.57
CA ASN A 497 20.49 -15.13 24.15
C ASN A 497 20.00 -15.02 22.71
N VAL A 498 20.07 -16.16 22.01
CA VAL A 498 19.33 -16.43 20.78
C VAL A 498 18.13 -17.29 21.18
N PHE A 499 16.94 -16.86 20.79
CA PHE A 499 15.67 -17.49 21.11
C PHE A 499 15.21 -18.31 19.91
N GLU A 500 14.70 -19.53 20.13
CA GLU A 500 14.00 -20.27 19.09
C GLU A 500 12.55 -19.79 18.96
N PHE A 501 12.00 -19.79 17.74
CA PHE A 501 10.60 -19.47 17.48
C PHE A 501 9.68 -20.31 18.37
N GLY A 502 8.66 -19.66 18.93
CA GLY A 502 7.86 -20.14 20.05
C GLY A 502 6.43 -20.54 19.73
N ARG A 503 5.95 -21.50 20.53
CA ARG A 503 4.61 -22.09 20.75
C ARG A 503 3.71 -22.42 19.54
N SER A 504 3.69 -21.62 18.49
CA SER A 504 3.20 -22.05 17.17
C SER A 504 4.31 -22.80 16.46
N GLY A 505 3.98 -23.93 15.82
CA GLY A 505 4.95 -24.69 15.04
C GLY A 505 5.23 -24.03 13.70
N ALA A 506 5.96 -22.90 13.69
CA ALA A 506 6.24 -22.06 12.52
C ALA A 506 7.21 -22.69 11.50
N ALA A 507 7.16 -24.00 11.30
CA ALA A 507 8.29 -24.75 10.77
C ALA A 507 8.68 -24.40 9.32
N ARG A 508 7.84 -23.70 8.53
CA ARG A 508 8.08 -23.30 7.11
C ARG A 508 7.12 -22.21 6.60
N ALA A 509 6.89 -21.15 7.37
CA ALA A 509 5.91 -20.13 6.99
C ALA A 509 6.47 -18.71 7.07
N ASP A 510 5.88 -17.84 6.26
CA ASP A 510 6.10 -16.40 6.23
C ASP A 510 5.50 -15.77 7.50
N LEU A 511 6.18 -14.79 8.10
CA LEU A 511 5.64 -14.02 9.23
C LEU A 511 4.87 -12.83 8.68
N THR A 512 3.57 -13.00 8.50
CA THR A 512 2.68 -12.06 7.80
C THR A 512 1.95 -11.11 8.72
N THR A 513 1.95 -11.34 10.03
CA THR A 513 1.15 -10.53 10.96
C THR A 513 1.97 -10.07 12.16
N PHE A 514 1.81 -8.79 12.52
CA PHE A 514 2.24 -8.25 13.80
C PHE A 514 1.01 -8.13 14.71
N ALA A 515 1.10 -8.64 15.93
CA ALA A 515 -0.02 -8.62 16.85
C ALA A 515 0.40 -8.38 18.29
N GLY A 516 -0.53 -7.86 19.10
CA GLY A 516 -0.37 -7.67 20.53
C GLY A 516 -1.68 -7.87 21.28
N ALA A 517 -1.61 -8.44 22.48
CA ALA A 517 -2.77 -8.67 23.34
C ALA A 517 -2.40 -8.59 24.83
N GLU A 518 -3.38 -8.31 25.69
CA GLU A 518 -3.21 -8.24 27.14
C GLU A 518 -4.28 -9.08 27.86
N PHE A 519 -3.89 -9.67 28.99
CA PHE A 519 -4.73 -10.56 29.80
C PHE A 519 -4.61 -10.27 31.29
N ARG A 520 -5.38 -9.32 31.79
CA ARG A 520 -5.81 -9.30 33.19
C ARG A 520 -7.24 -8.83 33.35
N ALA A 521 -7.93 -9.45 34.30
CA ALA A 521 -9.35 -9.18 34.57
C ALA A 521 -9.65 -7.75 35.01
N ASN A 522 -8.69 -7.06 35.63
CA ASN A 522 -8.83 -5.70 36.13
C ASN A 522 -8.07 -4.67 35.30
N SER A 523 -7.51 -5.07 34.15
CA SER A 523 -6.87 -4.14 33.21
C SER A 523 -7.85 -3.08 32.73
N ASN A 524 -7.33 -1.87 32.56
CA ASN A 524 -8.10 -0.73 32.06
C ASN A 524 -7.15 0.31 31.48
N VAL A 525 -7.69 1.15 30.59
CA VAL A 525 -7.00 2.24 29.88
C VAL A 525 -6.16 3.15 30.77
N ALA A 526 -6.48 3.30 32.06
CA ALA A 526 -5.80 4.23 32.95
C ALA A 526 -4.64 3.57 33.72
N ASN A 527 -4.74 2.27 34.03
CA ASN A 527 -3.92 1.65 35.07
C ASN A 527 -3.21 0.34 34.69
N ALA A 528 -3.61 -0.32 33.60
CA ALA A 528 -2.94 -1.51 33.08
C ALA A 528 -3.24 -1.67 31.58
N ALA A 529 -2.35 -1.11 30.77
CA ALA A 529 -2.38 -1.22 29.32
C ALA A 529 -0.95 -1.31 28.75
N VAL A 530 -0.82 -1.92 27.58
CA VAL A 530 0.41 -1.89 26.79
C VAL A 530 0.20 -0.97 25.60
N ARG A 531 1.24 -0.19 25.30
CA ARG A 531 1.28 0.70 24.14
C ARG A 531 2.42 0.31 23.23
N ILE A 532 2.16 0.35 21.93
CA ILE A 532 3.13 0.14 20.85
C ILE A 532 3.12 1.38 19.96
N ASP A 533 4.32 1.77 19.53
CA ASP A 533 4.52 2.94 18.70
C ASP A 533 5.80 2.80 17.84
N ASP A 534 5.90 3.61 16.78
CA ASP A 534 7.06 3.67 15.89
C ASP A 534 7.52 2.28 15.42
N LEU A 535 6.63 1.54 14.74
CA LEU A 535 6.95 0.23 14.17
C LEU A 535 7.71 0.40 12.85
N TYR A 536 8.91 -0.16 12.75
CA TYR A 536 9.75 -0.15 11.55
C TYR A 536 10.21 -1.56 11.17
N ARG A 537 10.42 -1.78 9.87
CA ARG A 537 11.18 -2.90 9.31
C ARG A 537 12.54 -2.39 8.85
N MET A 538 13.61 -3.11 9.14
CA MET A 538 14.98 -2.72 8.84
C MET A 538 15.76 -3.92 8.30
N ALA A 539 16.91 -3.62 7.69
CA ALA A 539 17.85 -4.65 7.25
C ALA A 539 18.26 -5.61 8.41
N PRO A 540 18.63 -6.86 8.10
CA PRO A 540 19.05 -7.83 9.12
C PRO A 540 20.17 -7.28 10.01
N ASN A 541 20.08 -7.54 11.31
CA ASN A 541 21.08 -7.15 12.32
C ASN A 541 21.32 -5.64 12.51
N THR A 542 20.49 -4.77 11.94
CA THR A 542 20.54 -3.32 12.20
C THR A 542 20.20 -3.00 13.65
N LEU A 543 21.14 -2.38 14.36
CA LEU A 543 20.97 -1.95 15.76
C LEU A 543 20.88 -0.43 15.93
N ALA A 544 21.17 0.33 14.89
CA ALA A 544 21.05 1.78 14.94
C ALA A 544 19.58 2.19 15.19
N HIS A 545 19.38 3.30 15.89
CA HIS A 545 18.05 3.87 16.03
C HIS A 545 17.47 4.27 14.66
N PRO A 546 16.21 3.95 14.32
CA PRO A 546 15.66 4.21 12.98
C PRO A 546 15.79 5.67 12.53
N THR A 547 15.65 6.61 13.47
CA THR A 547 15.74 8.05 13.18
C THR A 547 17.17 8.58 13.02
N THR A 548 18.19 7.76 13.28
CA THR A 548 19.61 8.12 13.09
C THR A 548 20.23 7.43 11.89
N LEU A 549 19.53 6.45 11.31
CA LEU A 549 19.94 5.79 10.09
C LEU A 549 19.90 6.78 8.93
N THR A 550 21.03 6.89 8.24
CA THR A 550 21.09 7.55 6.94
C THR A 550 20.51 6.61 5.89
N SER A 551 19.76 7.16 4.95
CA SER A 551 19.31 6.44 3.78
C SER A 551 20.49 6.21 2.84
N ASP A 552 20.77 4.97 2.49
CA ASP A 552 21.85 4.65 1.56
C ASP A 552 21.38 4.96 0.14
N PRO A 553 22.13 5.77 -0.63
CA PRO A 553 21.77 6.07 -2.00
C PRO A 553 21.97 4.82 -2.85
N MET A 554 21.02 4.56 -3.74
CA MET A 554 21.02 3.41 -4.62
C MET A 554 20.69 3.86 -6.04
N GLY A 555 21.51 3.42 -6.98
CA GLY A 555 21.19 3.51 -8.40
C GLY A 555 20.12 2.47 -8.76
N GLN A 556 19.25 2.81 -9.69
CA GLN A 556 18.18 1.93 -10.13
C GLN A 556 18.48 1.32 -11.50
N THR A 557 17.91 0.15 -11.80
CA THR A 557 18.13 -0.52 -13.08
C THR A 557 16.81 -0.87 -13.75
N LEU A 558 16.58 -0.35 -14.94
CA LEU A 558 15.46 -0.74 -15.79
C LEU A 558 15.93 -1.80 -16.79
N LEU A 559 15.20 -2.92 -16.88
CA LEU A 559 15.46 -3.98 -17.84
C LEU A 559 14.41 -3.99 -18.96
N VAL A 560 14.86 -3.92 -20.21
CA VAL A 560 14.06 -4.12 -21.41
C VAL A 560 14.47 -5.44 -22.07
N GLU A 561 13.65 -6.48 -21.91
CA GLU A 561 13.82 -7.77 -22.58
C GLU A 561 13.22 -7.72 -24.01
N GLY A 562 13.88 -6.99 -24.90
CA GLY A 562 13.45 -6.76 -26.28
C GLY A 562 14.21 -5.62 -26.94
N ASP A 563 13.69 -5.12 -28.07
CA ASP A 563 14.22 -3.93 -28.72
C ASP A 563 13.68 -2.66 -28.04
N LEU A 564 14.52 -1.63 -27.93
CA LEU A 564 14.13 -0.30 -27.48
C LEU A 564 14.31 0.70 -28.62
N SER A 565 13.27 1.45 -28.96
CA SER A 565 13.33 2.51 -29.98
C SER A 565 12.87 3.85 -29.43
N ILE A 566 13.75 4.84 -29.49
CA ILE A 566 13.42 6.24 -29.16
C ILE A 566 13.29 7.03 -30.46
N GLN A 567 12.13 7.65 -30.69
CA GLN A 567 11.92 8.52 -31.84
C GLN A 567 12.44 9.95 -31.57
N ALA A 568 12.57 10.75 -32.63
CA ALA A 568 12.93 12.16 -32.52
C ALA A 568 12.04 12.90 -31.51
N ASN A 569 12.65 13.74 -30.68
CA ASN A 569 12.04 14.42 -29.51
C ASN A 569 11.53 13.50 -28.38
N GLY A 570 11.68 12.18 -28.46
CA GLY A 570 11.56 11.31 -27.29
C GLY A 570 12.76 11.50 -26.36
N GLN A 571 12.68 11.01 -25.11
CA GLN A 571 13.76 11.17 -24.13
C GLN A 571 14.07 9.85 -23.42
N ILE A 572 15.35 9.64 -23.09
CA ILE A 572 15.78 8.72 -22.03
C ILE A 572 16.38 9.54 -20.88
N GLN A 573 15.97 9.26 -19.63
CA GLN A 573 16.40 9.98 -18.44
C GLN A 573 17.11 9.07 -17.43
N PHE A 574 18.19 9.59 -16.81
CA PHE A 574 19.01 8.94 -15.77
C PHE A 574 19.38 9.94 -14.67
N ASP A 575 19.57 9.44 -13.45
CA ASP A 575 20.24 10.15 -12.36
C ASP A 575 21.59 9.51 -12.00
N LEU A 576 22.57 10.35 -11.65
CA LEU A 576 23.91 9.92 -11.23
C LEU A 576 24.28 10.53 -9.88
N LEU A 577 24.96 9.76 -9.03
CA LEU A 577 25.60 10.27 -7.80
C LEU A 577 27.10 9.99 -7.80
N THR A 578 27.51 8.71 -7.88
CA THR A 578 28.92 8.29 -8.05
C THR A 578 29.00 7.20 -9.13
N PRO A 579 30.20 6.85 -9.64
CA PRO A 579 30.37 5.72 -10.56
C PRO A 579 29.83 4.37 -10.07
N GLU A 580 29.64 4.20 -8.76
CA GLU A 580 29.05 3.02 -8.14
C GLU A 580 27.55 3.16 -7.86
N VAL A 581 27.02 4.39 -7.88
CA VAL A 581 25.64 4.72 -7.51
C VAL A 581 25.06 5.63 -8.60
N HIS A 582 24.45 4.99 -9.59
CA HIS A 582 23.85 5.64 -10.74
C HIS A 582 22.78 4.75 -11.37
N ASP A 583 21.87 5.37 -12.10
CA ASP A 583 20.85 4.65 -12.84
C ASP A 583 21.41 3.95 -14.08
N ARG A 584 20.82 2.81 -14.42
CA ARG A 584 21.25 1.98 -15.54
C ARG A 584 20.09 1.42 -16.34
N LEU A 585 20.21 1.48 -17.67
CA LEU A 585 19.30 0.84 -18.60
C LEU A 585 19.95 -0.39 -19.21
N ILE A 586 19.28 -1.54 -19.14
CA ILE A 586 19.71 -2.77 -19.81
C ILE A 586 18.69 -3.10 -20.88
N VAL A 587 19.14 -3.17 -22.13
CA VAL A 587 18.35 -3.59 -23.29
C VAL A 587 18.91 -4.91 -23.80
N THR A 588 18.13 -5.98 -23.81
CA THR A 588 18.66 -7.28 -24.29
C THR A 588 18.66 -7.40 -25.82
N GLY A 589 18.00 -6.48 -26.53
CA GLY A 589 17.93 -6.42 -27.99
C GLY A 589 18.67 -5.21 -28.57
N GLU A 590 18.17 -4.69 -29.70
CA GLU A 590 18.71 -3.50 -30.35
C GLU A 590 18.21 -2.21 -29.67
N LEU A 591 19.13 -1.32 -29.31
CA LEU A 591 18.84 0.07 -28.97
C LEU A 591 18.85 0.91 -30.25
N ARG A 592 17.69 1.41 -30.68
CA ARG A 592 17.60 2.45 -31.71
C ARG A 592 17.63 3.82 -31.04
N ALA A 593 18.83 4.39 -30.95
CA ALA A 593 19.07 5.71 -30.37
C ALA A 593 18.53 6.80 -31.30
N GLY A 594 17.85 7.76 -30.70
CA GLY A 594 17.22 8.94 -31.29
C GLY A 594 16.68 9.82 -30.16
N GLY A 595 16.14 10.99 -30.47
CA GLY A 595 15.65 11.90 -29.43
C GLY A 595 16.77 12.41 -28.53
N ALA A 596 16.48 12.66 -27.25
CA ALA A 596 17.44 13.22 -26.30
C ALA A 596 17.88 12.21 -25.22
N LEU A 597 19.17 12.19 -24.91
CA LEU A 597 19.67 11.65 -23.63
C LEU A 597 19.68 12.79 -22.61
N VAL A 598 19.02 12.59 -21.48
CA VAL A 598 18.93 13.55 -20.39
C VAL A 598 19.54 12.93 -19.13
N VAL A 599 20.48 13.64 -18.51
CA VAL A 599 21.16 13.20 -17.30
C VAL A 599 21.00 14.25 -16.21
N ALA A 600 20.70 13.81 -14.99
CA ALA A 600 20.72 14.66 -13.81
C ALA A 600 21.80 14.20 -12.82
N LEU A 601 22.43 15.16 -12.15
CA LEU A 601 23.29 14.88 -10.99
C LEU A 601 22.47 15.04 -9.72
N ASP A 602 22.59 14.07 -8.81
CA ASP A 602 22.15 14.26 -7.43
C ASP A 602 22.85 15.50 -6.83
N PRO A 603 22.18 16.31 -5.98
CA PRO A 603 22.79 17.50 -5.38
C PRO A 603 24.08 17.24 -4.58
N GLU A 604 24.31 16.02 -4.13
CA GLU A 604 25.53 15.59 -3.43
C GLU A 604 26.62 15.08 -4.38
N SER A 605 26.32 14.95 -5.67
CA SER A 605 27.30 14.52 -6.67
C SER A 605 28.34 15.61 -6.94
N ALA A 606 29.59 15.18 -7.05
CA ALA A 606 30.73 16.01 -7.44
C ALA A 606 31.65 15.22 -8.38
N PRO A 607 31.26 15.03 -9.66
CA PRO A 607 32.05 14.23 -10.58
C PRO A 607 33.45 14.80 -10.79
N ILE A 608 34.44 13.91 -10.89
CA ILE A 608 35.84 14.25 -11.14
C ILE A 608 36.37 13.56 -12.39
N VAL A 609 37.47 14.09 -12.95
CA VAL A 609 38.15 13.46 -14.10
C VAL A 609 38.50 12.01 -13.79
N GLY A 610 38.09 11.09 -14.67
CA GLY A 610 38.25 9.65 -14.55
C GLY A 610 37.03 8.93 -13.97
N ASP A 611 36.02 9.64 -13.50
CA ASP A 611 34.73 9.03 -13.15
C ASP A 611 34.06 8.49 -14.42
N ALA A 612 33.58 7.25 -14.34
CA ALA A 612 33.00 6.53 -15.47
C ALA A 612 31.69 5.86 -15.04
N PHE A 613 30.58 6.32 -15.61
CA PHE A 613 29.23 5.84 -15.31
C PHE A 613 28.77 4.87 -16.40
N ASP A 614 28.63 3.58 -16.05
CA ASP A 614 28.11 2.53 -16.93
C ASP A 614 26.58 2.54 -16.92
N ILE A 615 25.99 3.42 -17.74
CA ILE A 615 24.54 3.73 -17.74
C ILE A 615 23.74 2.92 -18.77
N PHE A 616 24.39 2.27 -19.74
CA PHE A 616 23.72 1.45 -20.76
C PHE A 616 24.34 0.06 -20.90
N ASN A 617 23.48 -0.94 -21.12
CA ASN A 617 23.85 -2.19 -21.77
C ASN A 617 22.90 -2.44 -22.94
N PHE A 618 23.43 -2.90 -24.07
CA PHE A 618 22.63 -3.31 -25.22
C PHE A 618 23.33 -4.42 -26.00
N ASP A 619 22.57 -5.27 -26.71
CA ASP A 619 23.14 -6.30 -27.59
C ASP A 619 23.68 -5.68 -28.89
N SER A 620 22.95 -4.70 -29.42
CA SER A 620 23.39 -3.87 -30.54
C SER A 620 22.78 -2.48 -30.46
N VAL A 621 23.38 -1.52 -31.17
CA VAL A 621 22.87 -0.14 -31.26
C VAL A 621 22.76 0.27 -32.73
N LEU A 622 21.73 1.06 -33.03
CA LEU A 622 21.55 1.71 -34.32
C LEU A 622 21.18 3.18 -34.12
N GLY A 623 21.82 4.07 -34.88
CA GLY A 623 21.56 5.51 -34.79
C GLY A 623 22.41 6.19 -33.74
N ASP A 624 21.99 7.39 -33.36
CA ASP A 624 22.63 8.24 -32.36
C ASP A 624 21.55 9.11 -31.69
N PHE A 625 21.84 9.72 -30.54
CA PHE A 625 20.95 10.70 -29.95
C PHE A 625 20.98 12.01 -30.76
N ASP A 626 19.82 12.62 -30.95
CA ASP A 626 19.66 13.93 -31.60
C ASP A 626 20.14 15.08 -30.68
N GLN A 627 20.10 14.87 -29.36
CA GLN A 627 20.48 15.85 -28.35
C GLN A 627 21.04 15.18 -27.08
N TYR A 628 21.97 15.86 -26.42
CA TYR A 628 22.47 15.53 -25.08
C TYR A 628 22.16 16.68 -24.13
N ASP A 629 21.30 16.44 -23.15
CA ASP A 629 21.00 17.36 -22.06
C ASP A 629 21.76 16.86 -20.82
N LEU A 630 22.99 17.31 -20.69
CA LEU A 630 23.91 16.86 -19.65
C LEU A 630 24.15 17.97 -18.63
N PRO A 631 24.28 17.61 -17.35
CA PRO A 631 24.45 18.58 -16.27
C PRO A 631 25.83 19.21 -16.34
N ALA A 632 25.92 20.46 -15.88
CA ALA A 632 27.17 21.20 -15.91
C ALA A 632 28.23 20.60 -14.97
N LEU A 633 29.46 20.46 -15.48
CA LEU A 633 30.62 20.03 -14.73
C LEU A 633 31.44 21.22 -14.22
N GLN A 634 32.42 20.94 -13.34
CA GLN A 634 33.37 21.96 -12.92
C GLN A 634 34.21 22.42 -14.13
N ALA A 635 34.56 23.71 -14.18
CA ALA A 635 35.38 24.29 -15.24
C ALA A 635 36.65 23.48 -15.52
N GLY A 636 36.92 23.23 -16.80
CA GLY A 636 38.04 22.38 -17.28
C GLY A 636 37.70 20.89 -17.35
N MET A 637 36.43 20.50 -17.20
CA MET A 637 35.94 19.14 -17.36
C MET A 637 34.84 19.08 -18.40
N ALA A 638 34.80 17.99 -19.16
CA ALA A 638 33.78 17.71 -20.16
C ALA A 638 33.26 16.27 -20.02
N TRP A 639 32.06 16.03 -20.55
CA TRP A 639 31.53 14.68 -20.70
C TRP A 639 32.08 14.04 -21.98
N ASN A 640 32.67 12.86 -21.88
CA ASN A 640 33.14 12.07 -23.02
C ASN A 640 32.04 11.09 -23.47
N LEU A 641 31.56 11.29 -24.70
CA LEU A 641 30.47 10.52 -25.31
C LEU A 641 30.95 9.35 -26.16
N THR A 642 32.26 9.22 -26.38
CA THR A 642 32.83 8.24 -27.31
C THR A 642 32.49 6.80 -26.94
N GLY A 643 32.50 6.49 -25.63
CA GLY A 643 32.16 5.17 -25.09
C GLY A 643 30.66 4.93 -24.93
N LEU A 644 29.82 5.95 -25.01
CA LEU A 644 28.43 5.87 -24.58
C LEU A 644 27.62 4.85 -25.39
N LEU A 645 27.67 4.92 -26.72
CA LEU A 645 26.99 3.98 -27.62
C LEU A 645 27.91 2.83 -28.09
N GLN A 646 29.10 2.68 -27.51
CA GLN A 646 30.00 1.54 -27.80
C GLN A 646 30.05 0.55 -26.66
N THR A 647 30.23 1.06 -25.45
CA THR A 647 30.41 0.29 -24.21
C THR A 647 29.39 0.66 -23.14
N GLY A 648 28.53 1.65 -23.38
CA GLY A 648 27.54 2.10 -22.41
C GLY A 648 28.03 3.10 -21.37
N VAL A 649 29.27 3.57 -21.51
CA VAL A 649 29.96 4.36 -20.47
C VAL A 649 29.95 5.83 -20.82
N LEU A 650 29.47 6.65 -19.88
CA LEU A 650 29.61 8.10 -19.86
C LEU A 650 30.77 8.47 -18.91
N GLU A 651 31.80 9.13 -19.42
CA GLU A 651 33.03 9.40 -18.66
C GLU A 651 33.24 10.91 -18.47
N VAL A 652 33.78 11.30 -17.32
CA VAL A 652 34.25 12.67 -17.05
C VAL A 652 35.72 12.76 -17.42
N VAL A 653 36.05 13.67 -18.34
CA VAL A 653 37.43 13.87 -18.81
C VAL A 653 37.87 15.31 -18.65
N VAL A 654 39.16 15.56 -18.88
CA VAL A 654 39.66 16.92 -19.03
C VAL A 654 39.06 17.52 -20.30
N ASP A 655 38.55 18.73 -20.19
CA ASP A 655 38.06 19.46 -21.34
C ASP A 655 39.22 19.91 -22.24
N VAL A 656 39.21 19.42 -23.48
CA VAL A 656 40.23 19.70 -24.50
C VAL A 656 39.60 20.05 -25.86
N ASP A 657 38.27 20.23 -25.90
CA ASP A 657 37.50 20.78 -27.02
C ASP A 657 37.39 22.29 -26.78
N LEU A 658 38.37 23.04 -27.27
CA LEU A 658 38.56 24.46 -26.94
C LEU A 658 37.85 25.41 -27.90
N ASP A 659 37.34 24.95 -29.04
CA ASP A 659 36.41 25.72 -29.89
C ASP A 659 34.94 25.36 -29.70
N ASP A 660 34.61 24.43 -28.81
CA ASP A 660 33.24 24.03 -28.45
C ASP A 660 32.45 23.51 -29.66
N ASP A 661 33.10 22.78 -30.58
CA ASP A 661 32.43 22.21 -31.75
C ASP A 661 32.00 20.74 -31.59
N GLY A 662 32.42 20.11 -30.49
CA GLY A 662 31.98 18.80 -30.03
C GLY A 662 32.93 17.66 -30.35
N ASP A 663 34.05 17.91 -31.03
CA ASP A 663 35.08 16.90 -31.29
C ASP A 663 36.51 17.37 -30.98
N VAL A 664 37.34 16.44 -30.51
CA VAL A 664 38.73 16.74 -30.16
C VAL A 664 39.63 16.54 -31.37
N ASP A 665 40.08 17.62 -31.99
CA ASP A 665 40.75 17.57 -33.28
C ASP A 665 42.02 18.46 -33.39
N GLY A 666 42.47 18.75 -34.61
CA GLY A 666 43.67 19.55 -34.83
C GLY A 666 43.52 21.03 -34.50
N ASP A 667 42.31 21.59 -34.55
CA ASP A 667 42.05 22.99 -34.26
C ASP A 667 42.15 23.26 -32.75
N ASP A 668 41.64 22.35 -31.91
CA ASP A 668 41.89 22.34 -30.46
C ASP A 668 43.37 22.36 -30.12
N PHE A 669 44.14 21.53 -30.80
CA PHE A 669 45.57 21.41 -30.55
C PHE A 669 46.28 22.75 -30.79
N LEU A 670 45.88 23.50 -31.82
CA LEU A 670 46.44 24.83 -32.09
C LEU A 670 46.09 25.81 -30.96
N GLN A 671 44.89 25.71 -30.40
CA GLN A 671 44.49 26.51 -29.24
C GLN A 671 45.28 26.14 -27.98
N ILE A 672 45.46 24.84 -27.71
CA ILE A 672 46.28 24.31 -26.61
C ILE A 672 47.73 24.81 -26.73
N GLN A 673 48.31 24.78 -27.93
CA GLN A 673 49.67 25.28 -28.16
C GLN A 673 49.81 26.78 -27.90
N ALA A 674 48.76 27.57 -28.16
CA ALA A 674 48.75 29.01 -27.92
C ALA A 674 48.41 29.38 -26.48
N GLY A 675 47.68 28.51 -25.76
CA GLY A 675 47.19 28.71 -24.40
C GLY A 675 47.96 27.92 -23.35
N ASP A 676 47.48 26.71 -23.03
CA ASP A 676 47.99 25.86 -21.96
C ASP A 676 48.56 24.53 -22.48
N ALA A 677 49.87 24.50 -22.72
CA ALA A 677 50.57 23.30 -23.18
C ALA A 677 50.53 22.11 -22.20
N SER A 678 50.05 22.28 -20.96
CA SER A 678 49.87 21.15 -20.03
C SER A 678 48.75 20.20 -20.46
N LEU A 679 47.83 20.65 -21.32
CA LEU A 679 46.72 19.84 -21.84
C LEU A 679 47.11 18.90 -22.99
N ILE A 680 48.33 19.02 -23.55
CA ILE A 680 48.76 18.25 -24.72
C ILE A 680 48.60 16.73 -24.50
N SER A 681 49.01 16.21 -23.33
CA SER A 681 48.89 14.77 -23.05
C SER A 681 47.43 14.31 -22.97
N ALA A 682 46.53 15.14 -22.46
CA ALA A 682 45.10 14.83 -22.37
C ALA A 682 44.49 14.84 -23.78
N TRP A 683 44.80 15.87 -24.58
CA TRP A 683 44.42 15.95 -25.99
C TRP A 683 44.92 14.74 -26.79
N GLU A 684 46.19 14.34 -26.62
CA GLU A 684 46.73 13.15 -27.31
C GLU A 684 45.95 11.87 -26.99
N SER A 685 45.46 11.74 -25.75
CA SER A 685 44.64 10.58 -25.32
C SER A 685 43.19 10.65 -25.79
N LEU A 686 42.69 11.85 -26.04
CA LEU A 686 41.31 12.13 -26.42
C LEU A 686 41.16 12.48 -27.91
N PHE A 687 42.22 12.46 -28.70
CA PHE A 687 42.15 12.83 -30.12
C PHE A 687 41.13 11.96 -30.87
N GLY A 688 40.15 12.61 -31.50
CA GLY A 688 39.00 12.00 -32.16
C GLY A 688 37.85 11.60 -31.22
N ALA A 689 37.93 11.95 -29.93
CA ALA A 689 36.83 11.79 -28.99
C ALA A 689 35.74 12.84 -29.26
N ARG A 690 34.50 12.46 -28.96
CA ARG A 690 33.36 13.39 -28.95
C ARG A 690 33.12 13.87 -27.53
N LEU A 691 33.18 15.18 -27.32
CA LEU A 691 32.93 15.80 -26.03
C LEU A 691 31.60 16.57 -26.04
N ALA A 692 31.02 16.71 -24.86
CA ALA A 692 29.91 17.61 -24.62
C ALA A 692 30.29 18.53 -23.48
N THR A 693 30.63 19.77 -23.81
CA THR A 693 30.71 20.86 -22.85
C THR A 693 29.30 21.35 -22.55
N PRO A 694 28.92 21.54 -21.28
CA PRO A 694 27.60 22.06 -20.94
C PRO A 694 27.46 23.46 -21.54
N ALA A 695 26.38 23.70 -22.30
CA ALA A 695 26.06 25.06 -22.76
C ALA A 695 25.90 25.98 -21.55
N GLY A 696 26.78 26.98 -21.43
CA GLY A 696 26.72 28.01 -20.39
C GLY A 696 25.53 28.95 -20.50
#